data_AF-A0A6B3NZ58-F1
#
_entry.id   AF-A0A6B3NZ58-F1
#
_cell.length_a   1.000
_cell.length_b   1.000
_cell.length_c   1.000
_cell.angle_alpha   90.00
_cell.angle_beta   90.00
_cell.angle_gamma   90.00
#
_symmetry.space_group_name_H-M   'P 1'
#
loop_
_entity.id
_entity.type
_entity.pdbx_description
1 polymer ?
#
loop_
_entity_poly.entity_id
_entity_poly.type
_entity_poly.pdbx_seq_one_letter_code
_entity_poly.pdbx_strand_id
1 'polypeptide(L)'
;MDSFNFWENEFLHTPYLAEGNEINHLNIVSSSETLLPELEVEEFDILQTYFSETREINNLNIVSSSETLLPELEVEEFDIPQTYFSEAREINNLNIASSSEILLPELEVEEFDIPQTYFSETREINNLNIASSSEILLPELEVEEFDIPQTYFSEANDFLTGISFIENVGQINNSEVEYLAKANNYDLLFAQDGIIFSSTQKIEGETTSDIVTLNFENANPNPNINPLNKLPGVANFFQGNNSNNWHTDLPTYGAIEYENLYPNIDLIYSSVDGNLKSDFIVAPGADTSQIVLNYSGVEEINILANGTLSIDTELGDLSEAPPIAYQEIDGQQIEVEVAYQLLGNNRVGFDIGEYNRYYELVIDPTVEYSTLIGGNGFDRGNGIAVDVAGNVYITGDTTSIDFPTINAIKSDFNGGGVVFNNDAFVTKLDQNGNVLWSTYFGGSNDEFGTDIAVDIAGGVYVTGNTNSLDFLTVNAFQTTYGGGSFNGDAFVTKLSSLGNSVQYSTYLGGRDEDISRGIAVDNNGNAFVTGSTGGFSPFPAEPIPGFADFPTTENAFQTETTNNLNRDAFVTKLSRNGKTLEYSTLLGGIDFDSAIDIEVDNNSNAYITGSTRSFDFPLQNPLQNFYGGDSDIFITKLNPEGSDLLFSTFYGRGDGDSGSGIAIDLAENIYVSGTTGTRILEGDIATSPVGDFPALSGFQNFFGGGSSDAIVMKINRDNSLGYASFLGGNSSEFGNDIAVDNLGNAYVTGSTASVNFPIINEFQQGVGLGLPDDVFVSKVSNSGLFLDFSATIGGVGNESGNGIVIDPAQNTYVVGFSDSIDFPVIDALNNFGLESNAFVAKIVSDVMPPAIFQNFIQYLTEQQINPIEIYFDEEFYLENNVDVARFVQNGLFTNGLDHFINQGQFQGRKPSLLFDETTYLIENPGVAEAVDNNVFNSGFDHFINVGFFEGRDEKATAFDERFYLASNPAVALAVENDVFNSGFEHFILFGEAEGRSGN
;
A
#
# COMPACT_ATOMS: atom_id res chain seq x y z
N MET A 1 -13.97 -61.93 4.72
CA MET A 1 -14.08 -62.89 3.59
C MET A 1 -12.79 -63.71 3.50
N ASP A 2 -12.86 -65.01 3.16
CA ASP A 2 -11.77 -65.96 3.48
C ASP A 2 -10.57 -66.01 2.50
N SER A 3 -10.69 -65.65 1.21
CA SER A 3 -9.53 -65.50 0.30
C SER A 3 -9.89 -64.92 -1.08
N PHE A 4 -9.12 -63.95 -1.58
CA PHE A 4 -9.17 -63.49 -2.98
C PHE A 4 -7.85 -63.83 -3.71
N ASN A 5 -7.95 -64.33 -4.95
CA ASN A 5 -6.81 -64.60 -5.83
C ASN A 5 -7.02 -63.90 -7.17
N PHE A 6 -6.09 -63.05 -7.59
CA PHE A 6 -6.14 -62.37 -8.88
C PHE A 6 -5.07 -62.94 -9.84
N TRP A 7 -5.48 -63.18 -11.10
CA TRP A 7 -4.63 -63.65 -12.19
C TRP A 7 -4.83 -62.72 -13.41
N GLU A 8 -3.75 -62.40 -14.13
CA GLU A 8 -3.60 -61.38 -15.20
C GLU A 8 -4.70 -61.24 -16.28
N ASN A 9 -5.71 -62.11 -16.37
CA ASN A 9 -6.72 -62.08 -17.46
C ASN A 9 -8.18 -61.87 -16.99
N GLU A 10 -8.45 -61.42 -15.77
CA GLU A 10 -9.81 -61.10 -15.28
C GLU A 10 -10.03 -59.62 -14.91
N PHE A 11 -9.30 -58.68 -15.52
CA PHE A 11 -9.51 -57.25 -15.31
C PHE A 11 -10.59 -56.67 -16.22
N LEU A 12 -11.85 -56.71 -15.79
CA LEU A 12 -12.90 -55.84 -16.34
C LEU A 12 -13.96 -55.39 -15.31
N HIS A 13 -13.82 -55.74 -14.03
CA HIS A 13 -14.60 -55.16 -12.92
C HIS A 13 -13.82 -55.28 -11.61
N THR A 14 -13.54 -54.15 -10.97
CA THR A 14 -13.14 -54.07 -9.56
C THR A 14 -14.27 -54.62 -8.66
N PRO A 15 -13.98 -55.44 -7.64
CA PRO A 15 -15.02 -55.95 -6.76
C PRO A 15 -15.50 -54.86 -5.81
N TYR A 16 -16.81 -54.60 -5.79
CA TYR A 16 -17.48 -53.72 -4.83
C TYR A 16 -17.43 -54.34 -3.42
N LEU A 17 -16.95 -53.59 -2.42
CA LEU A 17 -17.03 -53.94 -1.00
C LEU A 17 -18.12 -53.08 -0.34
N ALA A 18 -19.01 -53.72 0.44
CA ALA A 18 -19.96 -53.00 1.30
C ALA A 18 -19.39 -52.89 2.73
N GLU A 19 -19.81 -51.84 3.45
CA GLU A 19 -19.41 -51.45 4.82
C GLU A 19 -19.12 -52.64 5.78
N GLY A 20 -18.00 -52.55 6.51
CA GLY A 20 -17.67 -53.42 7.65
C GLY A 20 -17.09 -54.82 7.39
N ASN A 21 -16.28 -55.05 6.35
CA ASN A 21 -15.72 -56.39 6.04
C ASN A 21 -14.18 -56.52 6.18
N GLU A 22 -13.71 -57.54 6.92
CA GLU A 22 -12.29 -57.94 7.10
C GLU A 22 -11.81 -58.92 6.00
N ILE A 23 -10.58 -58.77 5.47
CA ILE A 23 -10.00 -59.68 4.44
C ILE A 23 -8.86 -60.52 5.03
N ASN A 24 -9.02 -61.85 5.04
CA ASN A 24 -8.04 -62.75 5.65
C ASN A 24 -6.81 -63.04 4.77
N HIS A 25 -7.00 -63.14 3.45
CA HIS A 25 -5.95 -63.44 2.48
C HIS A 25 -6.22 -62.78 1.11
N LEU A 26 -5.29 -61.97 0.63
CA LEU A 26 -5.29 -61.40 -0.72
C LEU A 26 -4.01 -61.82 -1.45
N ASN A 27 -4.15 -62.50 -2.59
CA ASN A 27 -3.02 -62.97 -3.39
C ASN A 27 -3.05 -62.36 -4.79
N ILE A 28 -1.93 -61.73 -5.18
CA ILE A 28 -1.73 -61.12 -6.49
C ILE A 28 -0.58 -61.85 -7.19
N VAL A 29 -0.84 -62.38 -8.39
CA VAL A 29 0.15 -63.13 -9.18
C VAL A 29 0.29 -62.51 -10.57
N SER A 30 1.48 -62.02 -10.89
CA SER A 30 1.81 -61.41 -12.20
C SER A 30 2.88 -62.23 -12.93
N SER A 31 2.80 -62.30 -14.27
CA SER A 31 3.76 -63.02 -15.11
C SER A 31 4.35 -62.18 -16.26
N SER A 32 4.09 -60.87 -16.30
CA SER A 32 4.61 -59.93 -17.31
C SER A 32 5.06 -58.56 -16.75
N GLU A 33 5.94 -57.87 -17.49
CA GLU A 33 6.53 -56.55 -17.16
C GLU A 33 5.54 -55.37 -17.31
N THR A 34 4.40 -55.41 -16.63
CA THR A 34 3.42 -54.30 -16.61
C THR A 34 3.07 -53.86 -15.19
N LEU A 35 2.91 -52.55 -14.99
CA LEU A 35 2.44 -51.92 -13.74
C LEU A 35 1.15 -52.59 -13.23
N LEU A 36 1.08 -52.84 -11.92
CA LEU A 36 -0.15 -53.26 -11.25
C LEU A 36 -1.11 -52.06 -11.18
N PRO A 37 -2.44 -52.23 -11.39
CA PRO A 37 -3.40 -51.13 -11.25
C PRO A 37 -3.69 -50.75 -9.79
N GLU A 38 -4.09 -49.49 -9.58
CA GLU A 38 -4.53 -48.87 -8.31
C GLU A 38 -5.76 -49.56 -7.68
N LEU A 39 -5.92 -49.38 -6.36
CA LEU A 39 -6.96 -50.00 -5.53
C LEU A 39 -7.95 -48.92 -5.05
N GLU A 40 -9.05 -48.70 -5.79
CA GLU A 40 -10.11 -47.72 -5.44
C GLU A 40 -11.15 -48.26 -4.46
N VAL A 41 -11.64 -47.42 -3.53
CA VAL A 41 -12.79 -47.70 -2.65
C VAL A 41 -13.72 -46.47 -2.59
N GLU A 42 -14.94 -46.57 -3.15
CA GLU A 42 -15.95 -45.48 -3.14
C GLU A 42 -16.86 -45.51 -1.88
N GLU A 43 -17.26 -44.33 -1.36
CA GLU A 43 -18.35 -44.16 -0.37
C GLU A 43 -19.67 -43.67 -1.03
N PHE A 44 -20.81 -44.02 -0.44
CA PHE A 44 -22.15 -43.56 -0.86
C PHE A 44 -22.78 -42.62 0.17
N ASP A 45 -23.39 -41.52 -0.31
CA ASP A 45 -24.19 -40.57 0.47
C ASP A 45 -25.33 -41.23 1.29
N ILE A 46 -25.20 -41.24 2.61
CA ILE A 46 -26.32 -41.50 3.53
C ILE A 46 -26.33 -40.50 4.70
N LEU A 47 -27.45 -39.80 4.86
CA LEU A 47 -27.76 -38.86 5.95
C LEU A 47 -27.65 -39.49 7.36
N GLN A 48 -26.73 -38.92 8.16
CA GLN A 48 -26.58 -38.94 9.64
C GLN A 48 -26.61 -40.28 10.40
N THR A 49 -25.50 -40.66 11.07
CA THR A 49 -25.30 -40.78 12.55
C THR A 49 -23.92 -41.42 12.84
N TYR A 50 -23.19 -40.92 13.86
CA TYR A 50 -21.88 -41.38 14.40
C TYR A 50 -21.50 -42.88 14.21
N PHE A 51 -20.36 -43.15 13.55
CA PHE A 51 -19.63 -44.45 13.58
C PHE A 51 -18.10 -44.24 13.54
N SER A 52 -17.35 -45.19 14.10
CA SER A 52 -15.90 -45.36 13.91
C SER A 52 -15.68 -46.74 13.29
N GLU A 53 -15.05 -46.86 12.12
CA GLU A 53 -14.80 -48.15 11.46
C GLU A 53 -13.30 -48.39 11.20
N THR A 54 -12.83 -49.62 11.42
CA THR A 54 -11.49 -50.13 11.06
C THR A 54 -11.59 -51.06 9.85
N ARG A 55 -10.68 -50.92 8.89
CA ARG A 55 -10.58 -51.82 7.71
C ARG A 55 -9.23 -52.56 7.73
N GLU A 56 -9.25 -53.89 7.88
CA GLU A 56 -8.05 -54.74 8.06
C GLU A 56 -7.80 -55.75 6.91
N ILE A 57 -6.54 -55.88 6.48
CA ILE A 57 -6.04 -56.98 5.62
C ILE A 57 -5.01 -57.81 6.40
N ASN A 58 -5.34 -59.06 6.69
CA ASN A 58 -4.48 -59.91 7.54
C ASN A 58 -3.23 -60.47 6.83
N ASN A 59 -3.33 -60.75 5.52
CA ASN A 59 -2.21 -61.26 4.72
C ASN A 59 -2.34 -60.83 3.25
N LEU A 60 -1.36 -60.06 2.76
CA LEU A 60 -1.19 -59.72 1.36
C LEU A 60 0.04 -60.46 0.79
N ASN A 61 -0.16 -61.29 -0.24
CA ASN A 61 0.93 -62.00 -0.90
C ASN A 61 1.05 -61.56 -2.36
N ILE A 62 2.25 -61.11 -2.73
CA ILE A 62 2.58 -60.69 -4.09
C ILE A 62 3.64 -61.64 -4.64
N VAL A 63 3.35 -62.28 -5.77
CA VAL A 63 4.26 -63.23 -6.43
C VAL A 63 4.46 -62.83 -7.88
N SER A 64 5.71 -62.57 -8.26
CA SER A 64 6.08 -62.15 -9.61
C SER A 64 7.23 -63.00 -10.17
N SER A 65 7.26 -63.17 -11.50
CA SER A 65 8.35 -63.82 -12.23
C SER A 65 9.21 -62.88 -13.08
N SER A 66 9.03 -61.55 -12.96
CA SER A 66 9.79 -60.49 -13.65
C SER A 66 10.05 -59.26 -12.75
N GLU A 67 10.90 -58.31 -13.17
CA GLU A 67 11.13 -57.05 -12.43
C GLU A 67 9.79 -56.36 -12.13
N THR A 68 9.59 -55.92 -10.89
CA THR A 68 8.27 -55.45 -10.39
C THR A 68 8.46 -54.18 -9.56
N LEU A 69 7.75 -53.10 -9.91
CA LEU A 69 7.50 -51.91 -9.08
C LEU A 69 6.24 -52.16 -8.22
N LEU A 70 6.26 -51.76 -6.94
CA LEU A 70 5.10 -51.85 -6.05
C LEU A 70 4.13 -50.67 -6.30
N PRO A 71 2.81 -50.84 -6.14
CA PRO A 71 1.83 -49.76 -6.31
C PRO A 71 1.83 -48.78 -5.12
N GLU A 72 1.55 -47.50 -5.38
CA GLU A 72 1.21 -46.47 -4.40
C GLU A 72 -0.22 -46.64 -3.85
N LEU A 73 -0.47 -46.17 -2.63
CA LEU A 73 -1.77 -46.19 -1.96
C LEU A 73 -2.31 -44.75 -1.85
N GLU A 74 -3.06 -44.29 -2.85
CA GLU A 74 -3.75 -43.00 -2.84
C GLU A 74 -5.23 -43.11 -2.44
N VAL A 75 -5.78 -42.03 -1.88
CA VAL A 75 -7.22 -41.81 -1.64
C VAL A 75 -7.55 -40.45 -2.28
N GLU A 76 -8.52 -40.40 -3.19
CA GLU A 76 -9.03 -39.12 -3.71
C GLU A 76 -9.96 -38.45 -2.66
N GLU A 77 -9.69 -37.18 -2.34
CA GLU A 77 -10.59 -36.33 -1.56
C GLU A 77 -11.74 -35.80 -2.44
N PHE A 78 -12.97 -35.87 -1.92
CA PHE A 78 -14.09 -35.05 -2.39
C PHE A 78 -14.54 -34.14 -1.25
N ASP A 79 -14.87 -32.88 -1.57
CA ASP A 79 -15.40 -31.87 -0.64
C ASP A 79 -16.64 -32.37 0.12
N ILE A 80 -16.50 -32.63 1.42
CA ILE A 80 -17.61 -32.93 2.34
C ILE A 80 -17.54 -31.95 3.54
N PRO A 81 -18.67 -31.36 4.00
CA PRO A 81 -18.69 -30.46 5.15
C PRO A 81 -18.24 -31.17 6.44
N GLN A 82 -17.23 -30.65 7.12
CA GLN A 82 -16.60 -31.28 8.28
C GLN A 82 -17.59 -31.64 9.41
N THR A 83 -17.72 -32.94 9.68
CA THR A 83 -18.09 -33.46 11.00
C THR A 83 -17.27 -34.73 11.30
N TYR A 84 -16.89 -34.92 12.57
CA TYR A 84 -16.01 -35.96 13.15
C TYR A 84 -15.88 -37.30 12.39
N PHE A 85 -14.67 -37.63 11.91
CA PHE A 85 -14.27 -38.97 11.44
C PHE A 85 -12.92 -39.43 12.04
N SER A 86 -12.74 -40.75 12.16
CA SER A 86 -11.43 -41.38 12.39
C SER A 86 -11.40 -42.70 11.60
N GLU A 87 -10.55 -42.79 10.57
CA GLU A 87 -10.28 -44.04 9.84
C GLU A 87 -8.91 -44.62 10.21
N ALA A 88 -8.82 -45.94 10.38
CA ALA A 88 -7.55 -46.66 10.50
C ALA A 88 -7.52 -47.83 9.51
N ARG A 89 -6.41 -47.95 8.76
CA ARG A 89 -6.21 -48.97 7.71
C ARG A 89 -4.91 -49.74 7.98
N GLU A 90 -5.01 -51.06 8.19
CA GLU A 90 -3.90 -51.90 8.70
C GLU A 90 -3.62 -53.12 7.82
N ILE A 91 -2.34 -53.38 7.48
CA ILE A 91 -1.87 -54.61 6.80
C ILE A 91 -0.98 -55.42 7.77
N ASN A 92 -1.47 -56.57 8.23
CA ASN A 92 -0.77 -57.33 9.26
C ASN A 92 0.46 -58.11 8.75
N ASN A 93 0.43 -58.61 7.52
CA ASN A 93 1.53 -59.33 6.90
C ASN A 93 1.59 -59.09 5.39
N LEU A 94 2.72 -58.55 4.90
CA LEU A 94 3.03 -58.41 3.48
C LEU A 94 4.16 -59.39 3.11
N ASN A 95 3.88 -60.33 2.21
CA ASN A 95 4.87 -61.28 1.71
C ASN A 95 5.11 -61.07 0.21
N ILE A 96 6.36 -60.81 -0.16
CA ILE A 96 6.77 -60.58 -1.54
C ILE A 96 7.77 -61.67 -1.96
N ALA A 97 7.47 -62.37 -3.05
CA ALA A 97 8.35 -63.38 -3.62
C ALA A 97 8.58 -63.12 -5.11
N SER A 98 9.84 -62.91 -5.50
CA SER A 98 10.23 -62.65 -6.89
C SER A 98 11.44 -63.50 -7.30
N SER A 99 11.50 -63.86 -8.58
CA SER A 99 12.67 -64.53 -9.19
C SER A 99 13.67 -63.56 -9.87
N SER A 100 13.51 -62.25 -9.71
CA SER A 100 14.32 -61.16 -10.29
C SER A 100 14.53 -59.97 -9.33
N GLU A 101 15.24 -58.91 -9.75
CA GLU A 101 15.56 -57.69 -8.97
C GLU A 101 14.29 -56.98 -8.45
N ILE A 102 14.42 -56.32 -7.28
CA ILE A 102 13.34 -55.59 -6.56
C ILE A 102 13.83 -54.16 -6.29
N LEU A 103 13.03 -53.17 -6.69
CA LEU A 103 13.19 -51.75 -6.32
C LEU A 103 12.11 -51.40 -5.28
N LEU A 104 12.51 -50.87 -4.13
CA LEU A 104 11.57 -50.37 -3.10
C LEU A 104 11.35 -48.87 -3.35
N PRO A 105 10.11 -48.35 -3.26
CA PRO A 105 9.89 -46.91 -3.12
C PRO A 105 10.37 -46.42 -1.74
N GLU A 106 10.64 -45.13 -1.62
CA GLU A 106 10.93 -44.48 -0.34
C GLU A 106 9.73 -44.61 0.62
N LEU A 107 10.03 -44.85 1.90
CA LEU A 107 9.05 -44.93 2.98
C LEU A 107 9.20 -43.65 3.81
N GLU A 108 8.34 -42.67 3.60
CA GLU A 108 8.20 -41.57 4.56
C GLU A 108 7.35 -42.03 5.75
N VAL A 109 7.87 -41.78 6.95
CA VAL A 109 7.17 -41.98 8.23
C VAL A 109 7.09 -40.60 8.88
N GLU A 110 5.90 -40.01 8.91
CA GLU A 110 5.63 -38.80 9.69
C GLU A 110 5.63 -39.12 11.19
N GLU A 111 6.54 -38.52 11.97
CA GLU A 111 6.38 -38.38 13.43
C GLU A 111 5.64 -37.07 13.72
N PHE A 112 4.38 -37.16 14.14
CA PHE A 112 3.58 -36.02 14.57
C PHE A 112 3.93 -35.60 16.02
N ASP A 113 4.39 -34.35 16.22
CA ASP A 113 4.30 -33.66 17.51
C ASP A 113 2.99 -32.84 17.54
N ILE A 114 2.01 -33.31 18.32
CA ILE A 114 0.63 -32.78 18.36
C ILE A 114 0.41 -31.87 19.58
N PRO A 115 -0.07 -30.63 19.44
CA PRO A 115 -0.93 -29.98 20.42
C PRO A 115 -2.37 -30.46 20.20
N GLN A 116 -2.98 -31.08 21.21
CA GLN A 116 -4.33 -31.69 21.19
C GLN A 116 -5.35 -30.80 20.43
N THR A 117 -6.13 -31.26 19.44
CA THR A 117 -7.29 -32.19 19.56
C THR A 117 -7.97 -32.40 18.18
N TYR A 118 -8.29 -33.68 17.87
CA TYR A 118 -9.33 -34.22 16.96
C TYR A 118 -9.16 -34.26 15.42
N PHE A 119 -8.20 -35.04 14.91
CA PHE A 119 -8.34 -35.99 13.77
C PHE A 119 -7.14 -36.98 13.84
N SER A 120 -7.30 -38.25 13.44
CA SER A 120 -6.16 -39.20 13.35
C SER A 120 -6.39 -40.22 12.24
N GLU A 121 -5.56 -40.20 11.19
CA GLU A 121 -5.35 -41.34 10.30
C GLU A 121 -4.09 -42.10 10.72
N THR A 122 -4.12 -43.42 10.67
CA THR A 122 -2.93 -44.28 10.91
C THR A 122 -2.86 -45.36 9.83
N ARG A 123 -1.71 -45.46 9.16
CA ARG A 123 -1.40 -46.48 8.13
C ARG A 123 -0.22 -47.33 8.63
N GLU A 124 -0.42 -48.61 8.91
CA GLU A 124 0.64 -49.50 9.44
C GLU A 124 0.80 -50.80 8.62
N ILE A 125 2.06 -51.18 8.34
CA ILE A 125 2.47 -52.52 7.87
C ILE A 125 3.22 -53.22 9.00
N ASN A 126 2.60 -54.23 9.63
CA ASN A 126 3.15 -54.83 10.84
C ASN A 126 4.29 -55.83 10.60
N ASN A 127 4.30 -56.52 9.45
CA ASN A 127 5.36 -57.49 9.11
C ASN A 127 5.61 -57.54 7.60
N LEU A 128 6.87 -57.35 7.19
CA LEU A 128 7.33 -57.46 5.80
C LEU A 128 8.28 -58.65 5.62
N ASN A 129 7.96 -59.56 4.71
CA ASN A 129 8.83 -60.68 4.34
C ASN A 129 9.15 -60.67 2.84
N ILE A 130 10.43 -60.52 2.49
CA ILE A 130 10.90 -60.52 1.10
C ILE A 130 11.77 -61.76 0.86
N ALA A 131 11.46 -62.52 -0.20
CA ALA A 131 12.27 -63.65 -0.66
C ALA A 131 12.66 -63.45 -2.14
N SER A 132 13.95 -63.12 -2.38
CA SER A 132 14.54 -63.00 -3.72
C SER A 132 15.81 -63.87 -3.85
N SER A 133 16.16 -64.24 -5.09
CA SER A 133 17.36 -65.00 -5.44
C SER A 133 18.54 -64.17 -5.98
N SER A 134 18.48 -62.83 -5.93
CA SER A 134 19.55 -61.88 -6.38
C SER A 134 19.78 -60.68 -5.43
N GLU A 135 20.86 -59.91 -5.64
CA GLU A 135 21.47 -58.87 -4.77
C GLU A 135 20.60 -57.59 -4.61
N ILE A 136 20.72 -56.87 -3.49
CA ILE A 136 20.01 -55.61 -3.16
C ILE A 136 21.00 -54.45 -3.29
N LEU A 137 20.69 -53.40 -4.07
CA LEU A 137 21.53 -52.20 -4.24
C LEU A 137 20.93 -51.00 -3.48
N LEU A 138 21.76 -50.30 -2.70
CA LEU A 138 21.48 -48.98 -2.13
C LEU A 138 22.29 -47.93 -2.93
N PRO A 139 21.76 -46.73 -3.24
CA PRO A 139 22.55 -45.70 -3.90
C PRO A 139 23.54 -45.03 -2.93
N GLU A 140 24.74 -44.74 -3.41
CA GLU A 140 25.85 -44.09 -2.70
C GLU A 140 26.30 -42.88 -3.54
N LEU A 141 26.35 -41.68 -2.95
CA LEU A 141 27.06 -40.52 -3.50
C LEU A 141 27.56 -39.63 -2.35
N GLU A 142 28.90 -39.56 -2.23
CA GLU A 142 29.65 -38.59 -1.43
C GLU A 142 29.68 -37.23 -2.14
N VAL A 143 29.33 -36.16 -1.43
CA VAL A 143 29.78 -34.78 -1.67
C VAL A 143 30.18 -34.20 -0.30
N GLU A 144 31.34 -33.53 -0.21
CA GLU A 144 31.83 -32.89 1.01
C GLU A 144 30.88 -31.76 1.44
N GLU A 145 30.02 -32.02 2.43
CA GLU A 145 29.21 -31.01 3.11
C GLU A 145 30.05 -30.21 4.10
N PHE A 146 29.82 -28.90 4.10
CA PHE A 146 30.17 -28.03 5.21
C PHE A 146 29.22 -28.36 6.38
N ASP A 147 29.75 -28.95 7.46
CA ASP A 147 29.02 -29.10 8.72
C ASP A 147 28.70 -27.71 9.31
N ILE A 148 27.57 -27.12 8.93
CA ILE A 148 26.90 -26.08 9.71
C ILE A 148 25.93 -26.81 10.65
N PRO A 149 26.15 -26.81 11.98
CA PRO A 149 25.34 -27.58 12.90
C PRO A 149 23.87 -27.13 12.87
N GLN A 150 22.98 -28.13 12.84
CA GLN A 150 21.52 -28.03 12.99
C GLN A 150 21.07 -26.85 13.85
N THR A 151 20.08 -26.11 13.34
CA THR A 151 19.29 -25.10 14.04
C THR A 151 18.83 -25.58 15.42
N TYR A 152 19.43 -25.01 16.48
CA TYR A 152 19.00 -25.19 17.87
C TYR A 152 18.62 -23.83 18.46
N PHE A 153 17.41 -23.37 18.17
CA PHE A 153 16.74 -22.33 18.96
C PHE A 153 15.52 -22.97 19.63
N SER A 154 15.70 -23.44 20.86
CA SER A 154 14.59 -23.80 21.72
C SER A 154 13.82 -22.53 22.10
N GLU A 155 12.51 -22.56 21.90
CA GLU A 155 11.48 -21.66 22.41
C GLU A 155 11.91 -20.83 23.64
N ALA A 156 12.18 -19.54 23.41
CA ALA A 156 12.29 -18.55 24.48
C ALA A 156 12.02 -17.13 23.94
N ASN A 157 10.76 -16.71 24.13
CA ASN A 157 10.30 -15.34 24.42
C ASN A 157 10.34 -14.29 23.30
N ASP A 158 9.14 -13.90 22.87
CA ASP A 158 8.55 -12.57 23.12
C ASP A 158 9.52 -11.57 23.79
N PHE A 159 9.65 -10.34 23.27
CA PHE A 159 10.34 -9.15 23.84
C PHE A 159 11.62 -8.62 23.17
N LEU A 160 11.86 -8.89 21.89
CA LEU A 160 12.72 -8.00 21.07
C LEU A 160 12.05 -7.74 19.72
N THR A 161 11.30 -6.64 19.62
CA THR A 161 10.85 -6.08 18.36
C THR A 161 12.02 -5.31 17.75
N GLY A 162 12.87 -5.97 16.95
CA GLY A 162 14.00 -5.38 16.21
C GLY A 162 15.25 -6.28 16.08
N ILE A 163 16.05 -6.08 15.01
CA ILE A 163 17.34 -6.76 14.83
C ILE A 163 18.29 -6.30 15.95
N SER A 164 18.90 -7.25 16.65
CA SER A 164 19.88 -6.99 17.70
C SER A 164 21.19 -7.70 17.37
N PHE A 165 22.29 -6.97 17.39
CA PHE A 165 23.63 -7.50 17.12
C PHE A 165 24.23 -8.09 18.39
N ILE A 166 24.76 -9.31 18.30
CA ILE A 166 25.33 -10.07 19.41
C ILE A 166 26.73 -10.55 19.03
N GLU A 167 27.72 -10.26 19.88
CA GLU A 167 29.10 -10.69 19.68
C GLU A 167 29.23 -12.22 19.69
N ASN A 168 29.94 -12.79 18.71
CA ASN A 168 30.25 -14.22 18.66
C ASN A 168 31.36 -14.57 19.66
N VAL A 169 30.96 -15.04 20.84
CA VAL A 169 31.87 -15.52 21.89
C VAL A 169 32.07 -17.04 21.84
N GLY A 170 31.73 -17.68 20.71
CA GLY A 170 31.83 -19.12 20.49
C GLY A 170 30.49 -19.85 20.38
N GLN A 171 29.36 -19.13 20.36
CA GLN A 171 28.05 -19.72 20.10
C GLN A 171 27.87 -20.14 18.63
N ILE A 172 28.59 -19.53 17.68
CA ILE A 172 28.67 -20.04 16.31
C ILE A 172 30.07 -20.63 16.11
N ASN A 173 30.15 -21.87 15.64
CA ASN A 173 31.42 -22.57 15.39
C ASN A 173 32.05 -22.13 14.06
N ASN A 174 32.12 -20.81 13.84
CA ASN A 174 32.84 -20.18 12.75
C ASN A 174 33.65 -19.02 13.34
N SER A 175 34.98 -19.12 13.26
CA SER A 175 35.89 -18.11 13.83
C SER A 175 36.01 -16.84 12.99
N GLU A 176 35.44 -16.81 11.79
CA GLU A 176 35.44 -15.64 10.91
C GLU A 176 34.25 -14.70 11.21
N VAL A 177 33.20 -15.23 11.86
CA VAL A 177 32.02 -14.47 12.29
C VAL A 177 32.32 -13.79 13.63
N GLU A 178 32.24 -12.46 13.67
CA GLU A 178 32.47 -11.63 14.86
C GLU A 178 31.16 -11.24 15.53
N TYR A 179 30.08 -11.03 14.76
CA TYR A 179 28.75 -10.71 15.25
C TYR A 179 27.69 -11.54 14.52
N LEU A 180 26.58 -11.81 15.20
CA LEU A 180 25.38 -12.31 14.55
C LEU A 180 24.17 -11.46 14.90
N ALA A 181 23.19 -11.45 14.02
CA ALA A 181 21.88 -10.88 14.25
C ALA A 181 20.80 -11.77 13.61
N LYS A 182 19.59 -11.70 14.12
CA LYS A 182 18.46 -12.48 13.60
C LYS A 182 17.44 -11.56 12.95
N ALA A 183 17.11 -11.83 11.69
CA ALA A 183 15.98 -11.23 10.98
C ALA A 183 14.84 -12.27 10.87
N ASN A 184 13.65 -11.85 10.39
CA ASN A 184 12.46 -12.71 10.38
C ASN A 184 12.65 -14.02 9.56
N ASN A 185 13.36 -13.96 8.43
CA ASN A 185 13.55 -15.09 7.51
C ASN A 185 15.03 -15.48 7.25
N TYR A 186 15.99 -14.75 7.82
CA TYR A 186 17.42 -15.01 7.62
C TYR A 186 18.20 -14.84 8.93
N ASP A 187 19.21 -15.68 9.13
CA ASP A 187 20.28 -15.42 10.08
C ASP A 187 21.36 -14.57 9.38
N LEU A 188 21.76 -13.47 10.02
CA LEU A 188 22.78 -12.54 9.54
C LEU A 188 24.07 -12.78 10.31
N LEU A 189 25.12 -13.25 9.63
CA LEU A 189 26.43 -13.46 10.23
C LEU A 189 27.43 -12.45 9.67
N PHE A 190 27.96 -11.60 10.54
CA PHE A 190 28.86 -10.51 10.20
C PHE A 190 30.31 -10.98 10.41
N ALA A 191 31.02 -11.14 9.29
CA ALA A 191 32.42 -11.53 9.25
C ALA A 191 33.31 -10.32 8.91
N GLN A 192 34.63 -10.47 9.03
CA GLN A 192 35.58 -9.40 8.75
C GLN A 192 35.60 -8.97 7.27
N ASP A 193 35.32 -9.88 6.36
CA ASP A 193 35.38 -9.66 4.91
C ASP A 193 34.01 -9.64 4.22
N GLY A 194 32.92 -9.76 4.98
CA GLY A 194 31.59 -9.81 4.41
C GLY A 194 30.46 -10.15 5.39
N ILE A 195 29.30 -10.44 4.80
CA ILE A 195 28.08 -10.86 5.48
C ILE A 195 27.59 -12.16 4.85
N ILE A 196 27.18 -13.08 5.70
CA ILE A 196 26.52 -14.32 5.29
C ILE A 196 25.05 -14.21 5.66
N PHE A 197 24.20 -14.32 4.66
CA PHE A 197 22.76 -14.45 4.77
C PHE A 197 22.44 -15.93 4.67
N SER A 198 21.90 -16.52 5.74
CA SER A 198 21.48 -17.92 5.74
C SER A 198 19.98 -18.00 5.90
N SER A 199 19.31 -18.58 4.90
CA SER A 199 17.89 -18.93 4.96
C SER A 199 17.72 -20.43 5.11
N THR A 200 16.63 -20.83 5.74
CA THR A 200 16.24 -22.25 5.83
C THR A 200 14.73 -22.33 5.72
N GLN A 201 14.24 -22.94 4.64
CA GLN A 201 12.83 -23.18 4.42
C GLN A 201 12.55 -24.68 4.49
N LYS A 202 11.43 -25.04 5.10
CA LYS A 202 10.90 -26.41 5.02
C LYS A 202 9.86 -26.46 3.92
N ILE A 203 10.15 -27.21 2.86
CA ILE A 203 9.23 -27.46 1.75
C ILE A 203 8.98 -28.97 1.76
N GLU A 204 7.71 -29.36 1.89
CA GLU A 204 7.30 -30.79 1.83
C GLU A 204 8.09 -31.71 2.80
N GLY A 205 8.48 -31.20 3.97
CA GLY A 205 9.23 -31.97 4.97
C GLY A 205 10.75 -31.99 4.76
N GLU A 206 11.23 -31.66 3.56
CA GLU A 206 12.65 -31.42 3.29
C GLU A 206 13.06 -30.02 3.72
N THR A 207 14.26 -29.92 4.27
CA THR A 207 14.84 -28.64 4.69
C THR A 207 15.78 -28.15 3.60
N THR A 208 15.35 -27.15 2.85
CA THR A 208 16.18 -26.46 1.86
C THR A 208 16.84 -25.26 2.53
N SER A 209 18.16 -25.15 2.42
CA SER A 209 18.92 -24.01 2.95
C SER A 209 19.58 -23.25 1.81
N ASP A 210 19.42 -21.94 1.80
CA ASP A 210 20.12 -21.06 0.86
C ASP A 210 21.11 -20.17 1.62
N ILE A 211 22.27 -19.95 1.00
CA ILE A 211 23.37 -19.17 1.57
C ILE A 211 23.83 -18.16 0.53
N VAL A 212 23.49 -16.90 0.78
CA VAL A 212 24.04 -15.77 0.04
C VAL A 212 25.18 -15.17 0.85
N THR A 213 26.33 -14.96 0.22
CA THR A 213 27.47 -14.28 0.84
C THR A 213 27.77 -12.99 0.10
N LEU A 214 27.75 -11.88 0.83
CA LEU A 214 28.20 -10.56 0.39
C LEU A 214 29.63 -10.33 0.86
N ASN A 215 30.58 -10.20 -0.06
CA ASN A 215 31.99 -9.93 0.25
C ASN A 215 32.36 -8.50 -0.11
N PHE A 216 33.13 -7.84 0.76
CA PHE A 216 33.68 -6.51 0.53
C PHE A 216 34.96 -6.60 -0.32
N GLU A 217 34.86 -6.46 -1.64
CA GLU A 217 36.02 -6.65 -2.54
C GLU A 217 37.04 -5.51 -2.36
N ASN A 218 38.32 -5.85 -2.20
CA ASN A 218 39.43 -4.91 -1.98
C ASN A 218 39.35 -4.11 -0.66
N ALA A 219 38.47 -4.50 0.26
CA ALA A 219 38.39 -3.91 1.59
C ALA A 219 39.62 -4.27 2.46
N ASN A 220 39.73 -3.58 3.60
CA ASN A 220 40.63 -3.96 4.67
C ASN A 220 40.30 -5.39 5.12
N PRO A 221 41.22 -6.36 5.03
CA PRO A 221 40.91 -7.77 5.33
C PRO A 221 40.76 -8.07 6.82
N ASN A 222 41.00 -7.08 7.70
CA ASN A 222 40.79 -7.19 9.15
C ASN A 222 40.27 -5.83 9.67
N PRO A 223 39.04 -5.42 9.28
CA PRO A 223 38.44 -4.20 9.81
C PRO A 223 38.12 -4.41 11.29
N ASN A 224 38.14 -3.32 12.06
CA ASN A 224 37.74 -3.37 13.45
C ASN A 224 36.21 -3.22 13.48
N ILE A 225 35.49 -4.24 13.94
CA ILE A 225 34.02 -4.21 14.03
C ILE A 225 33.64 -3.78 15.45
N ASN A 226 33.19 -2.53 15.59
CA ASN A 226 32.85 -1.93 16.86
C ASN A 226 31.34 -2.03 17.12
N PRO A 227 30.90 -2.51 18.29
CA PRO A 227 29.48 -2.49 18.63
C PRO A 227 29.06 -1.08 19.08
N LEU A 228 27.92 -0.62 18.57
CA LEU A 228 27.33 0.69 18.87
C LEU A 228 25.97 0.51 19.56
N ASN A 229 25.51 1.55 20.27
CA ASN A 229 24.17 1.58 20.86
C ASN A 229 23.82 0.35 21.71
N LYS A 230 24.56 0.12 22.80
CA LYS A 230 24.28 -1.00 23.72
C LYS A 230 22.83 -0.96 24.21
N LEU A 231 22.10 -2.04 23.96
CA LEU A 231 20.69 -2.18 24.32
C LEU A 231 20.53 -2.70 25.75
N PRO A 232 19.36 -2.49 26.38
CA PRO A 232 19.09 -2.96 27.74
C PRO A 232 18.88 -4.49 27.83
N GLY A 233 18.62 -5.16 26.71
CA GLY A 233 18.43 -6.62 26.63
C GLY A 233 19.74 -7.41 26.70
N VAL A 234 19.61 -8.73 26.89
CA VAL A 234 20.72 -9.69 26.79
C VAL A 234 20.25 -10.94 26.05
N ALA A 235 21.17 -11.61 25.35
CA ALA A 235 20.93 -12.86 24.66
C ALA A 235 21.49 -14.06 25.45
N ASN A 236 20.80 -15.19 25.36
CA ASN A 236 21.19 -16.45 25.98
C ASN A 236 21.11 -17.58 24.95
N PHE A 237 22.19 -18.35 24.80
CA PHE A 237 22.32 -19.47 23.88
C PHE A 237 22.54 -20.74 24.70
N PHE A 238 21.57 -21.65 24.68
CA PHE A 238 21.61 -22.92 25.42
C PHE A 238 21.85 -24.10 24.46
N GLN A 239 23.11 -24.35 24.12
CA GLN A 239 23.44 -25.37 23.12
C GLN A 239 23.53 -26.78 23.71
N GLY A 240 22.47 -27.56 23.49
CA GLY A 240 22.36 -28.95 23.91
C GLY A 240 22.36 -29.16 25.43
N ASN A 241 22.47 -30.43 25.85
CA ASN A 241 22.34 -30.82 27.26
C ASN A 241 23.60 -30.59 28.10
N ASN A 242 24.69 -30.07 27.51
CA ASN A 242 25.94 -29.80 28.20
C ASN A 242 26.04 -28.31 28.54
N SER A 243 25.88 -27.96 29.83
CA SER A 243 25.90 -26.57 30.29
C SER A 243 27.22 -25.83 30.07
N ASN A 244 28.31 -26.52 29.70
CA ASN A 244 29.56 -25.86 29.30
C ASN A 244 29.48 -25.20 27.92
N ASN A 245 28.48 -25.55 27.11
CA ASN A 245 28.22 -24.97 25.80
C ASN A 245 27.16 -23.85 25.88
N TRP A 246 26.74 -23.47 27.09
CA TRP A 246 25.75 -22.43 27.28
C TRP A 246 26.45 -21.07 27.41
N HIS A 247 26.02 -20.11 26.60
CA HIS A 247 26.46 -18.71 26.67
C HIS A 247 25.29 -17.87 27.17
N THR A 248 25.45 -17.16 28.28
CA THR A 248 24.36 -16.42 28.94
C THR A 248 24.77 -14.99 29.24
N ASP A 249 23.77 -14.11 29.39
CA ASP A 249 23.94 -12.68 29.67
C ASP A 249 24.80 -11.93 28.63
N LEU A 250 24.74 -12.34 27.35
CA LEU A 250 25.47 -11.66 26.27
C LEU A 250 24.82 -10.31 25.97
N PRO A 251 25.58 -9.20 25.95
CA PRO A 251 25.06 -7.89 25.57
C PRO A 251 24.47 -7.89 24.15
N THR A 252 23.38 -7.16 23.96
CA THR A 252 22.87 -6.83 22.63
C THR A 252 23.17 -5.37 22.28
N TYR A 253 23.29 -5.09 20.98
CA TYR A 253 23.63 -3.79 20.42
C TYR A 253 22.67 -3.44 19.28
N GLY A 254 22.38 -2.14 19.12
CA GLY A 254 21.48 -1.65 18.06
C GLY A 254 22.17 -1.40 16.72
N ALA A 255 23.51 -1.40 16.70
CA ALA A 255 24.31 -1.24 15.50
C ALA A 255 25.73 -1.82 15.67
N ILE A 256 26.41 -2.08 14.55
CA ILE A 256 27.84 -2.39 14.46
C ILE A 256 28.49 -1.51 13.39
N GLU A 257 29.73 -1.13 13.60
CA GLU A 257 30.52 -0.30 12.70
C GLU A 257 31.77 -1.06 12.25
N TYR A 258 31.93 -1.23 10.95
CA TYR A 258 33.17 -1.62 10.31
C TYR A 258 34.04 -0.36 10.14
N GLU A 259 34.93 -0.14 11.11
CA GLU A 259 35.84 1.01 11.11
C GLU A 259 36.90 0.86 10.02
N ASN A 260 36.98 1.86 9.15
CA ASN A 260 37.88 1.98 8.01
C ASN A 260 37.88 0.69 7.17
N LEU A 261 36.67 0.26 6.80
CA LEU A 261 36.43 -0.88 5.91
C LEU A 261 37.16 -0.67 4.59
N TYR A 262 37.02 0.52 4.00
CA TYR A 262 37.90 1.00 2.95
C TYR A 262 38.71 2.20 3.46
N PRO A 263 39.81 2.60 2.80
CA PRO A 263 40.59 3.77 3.19
C PRO A 263 39.75 5.06 3.39
N ASN A 264 39.51 5.42 4.65
CA ASN A 264 38.67 6.53 5.11
C ASN A 264 37.17 6.40 4.75
N ILE A 265 36.67 5.16 4.68
CA ILE A 265 35.24 4.87 4.54
C ILE A 265 34.88 3.85 5.61
N ASP A 266 33.96 4.24 6.49
CA ASP A 266 33.36 3.36 7.50
C ASP A 266 32.05 2.78 6.95
N LEU A 267 31.66 1.60 7.42
CA LEU A 267 30.35 1.01 7.10
C LEU A 267 29.62 0.71 8.40
N ILE A 268 28.45 1.28 8.58
CA ILE A 268 27.62 1.08 9.77
C ILE A 268 26.42 0.22 9.39
N TYR A 269 26.25 -0.90 10.08
CA TYR A 269 24.99 -1.64 10.06
C TYR A 269 24.17 -1.29 11.29
N SER A 270 22.90 -0.96 11.09
CA SER A 270 21.98 -0.64 12.18
C SER A 270 20.63 -1.32 11.99
N SER A 271 19.89 -1.50 13.09
CA SER A 271 18.49 -1.91 13.01
C SER A 271 17.60 -0.68 12.95
N VAL A 272 16.81 -0.58 11.89
CA VAL A 272 15.72 0.40 11.73
C VAL A 272 14.46 -0.41 11.48
N ASP A 273 13.46 -0.29 12.36
CA ASP A 273 12.15 -0.95 12.27
C ASP A 273 12.17 -2.48 11.98
N GLY A 274 13.21 -3.18 12.45
CA GLY A 274 13.36 -4.63 12.27
C GLY A 274 14.06 -5.05 10.97
N ASN A 275 14.48 -4.10 10.15
CA ASN A 275 15.28 -4.33 8.95
C ASN A 275 16.74 -3.91 9.16
N LEU A 276 17.63 -4.46 8.31
CA LEU A 276 19.05 -4.20 8.33
C LEU A 276 19.35 -2.99 7.45
N LYS A 277 19.74 -1.87 8.05
CA LYS A 277 20.19 -0.67 7.34
C LYS A 277 21.72 -0.65 7.25
N SER A 278 22.27 -0.16 6.13
CA SER A 278 23.71 0.01 5.94
C SER A 278 24.07 1.43 5.50
N ASP A 279 24.96 2.11 6.22
CA ASP A 279 25.44 3.44 5.87
C ASP A 279 26.93 3.40 5.54
N PHE A 280 27.32 3.82 4.32
CA PHE A 280 28.73 4.11 4.03
C PHE A 280 29.04 5.56 4.39
N ILE A 281 29.92 5.74 5.37
CA ILE A 281 30.36 7.07 5.82
C ILE A 281 31.68 7.40 5.13
N VAL A 282 31.62 8.26 4.12
CA VAL A 282 32.75 8.58 3.23
C VAL A 282 33.38 9.89 3.70
N ALA A 283 34.56 9.78 4.33
CA ALA A 283 35.27 10.96 4.83
C ALA A 283 35.69 11.92 3.70
N PRO A 284 35.88 13.23 3.99
CA PRO A 284 36.30 14.21 2.99
C PRO A 284 37.50 13.77 2.15
N GLY A 285 37.30 13.66 0.84
CA GLY A 285 38.33 13.31 -0.14
C GLY A 285 38.60 11.82 -0.30
N ALA A 286 37.86 10.94 0.37
CA ALA A 286 37.91 9.50 0.14
C ALA A 286 37.42 9.15 -1.28
N ASP A 287 37.81 7.97 -1.75
CA ASP A 287 37.52 7.49 -3.09
C ASP A 287 36.41 6.44 -3.05
N THR A 288 35.21 6.85 -3.44
CA THR A 288 33.98 6.04 -3.42
C THR A 288 34.03 4.89 -4.41
N SER A 289 34.89 4.94 -5.44
CA SER A 289 35.01 3.85 -6.41
C SER A 289 35.63 2.56 -5.82
N GLN A 290 36.07 2.61 -4.57
CA GLN A 290 36.60 1.48 -3.81
C GLN A 290 35.49 0.59 -3.24
N ILE A 291 34.26 1.12 -3.09
CA ILE A 291 33.13 0.37 -2.55
C ILE A 291 32.64 -0.61 -3.63
N VAL A 292 33.02 -1.87 -3.48
CA VAL A 292 32.67 -2.96 -4.40
C VAL A 292 32.14 -4.13 -3.57
N LEU A 293 30.85 -4.39 -3.75
CA LEU A 293 30.08 -5.44 -3.12
C LEU A 293 30.04 -6.65 -4.06
N ASN A 294 30.53 -7.80 -3.63
CA ASN A 294 30.58 -9.01 -4.46
C ASN A 294 29.75 -10.13 -3.84
N TYR A 295 28.69 -10.51 -4.53
CA TYR A 295 27.74 -11.52 -4.05
C TYR A 295 28.07 -12.90 -4.65
N SER A 296 27.94 -13.93 -3.82
CA SER A 296 28.06 -15.34 -4.21
C SER A 296 26.93 -16.16 -3.59
N GLY A 297 26.57 -17.27 -4.23
CA GLY A 297 25.37 -18.04 -3.86
C GLY A 297 24.08 -17.47 -4.46
N VAL A 298 24.20 -16.72 -5.57
CA VAL A 298 23.08 -16.02 -6.22
C VAL A 298 23.00 -16.46 -7.68
N GLU A 299 21.79 -16.58 -8.21
CA GLU A 299 21.53 -16.99 -9.59
C GLU A 299 21.84 -15.84 -10.57
N GLU A 300 21.32 -14.66 -10.25
CA GLU A 300 21.47 -13.45 -11.05
C GLU A 300 21.46 -12.19 -10.16
N ILE A 301 22.04 -11.10 -10.65
CA ILE A 301 21.92 -9.78 -10.02
C ILE A 301 21.54 -8.78 -11.09
N ASN A 302 20.47 -8.06 -10.83
CA ASN A 302 19.89 -7.08 -11.73
C ASN A 302 19.66 -5.75 -11.02
N ILE A 303 19.72 -4.65 -11.78
CA ILE A 303 19.19 -3.36 -11.34
C ILE A 303 17.88 -3.18 -12.08
N LEU A 304 16.79 -3.14 -11.33
CA LEU A 304 15.45 -2.94 -11.85
C LEU A 304 15.28 -1.51 -12.38
N ALA A 305 14.25 -1.28 -13.18
CA ALA A 305 14.03 0.03 -13.81
C ALA A 305 13.83 1.17 -12.79
N ASN A 306 13.31 0.86 -11.60
CA ASN A 306 13.14 1.78 -10.48
C ASN A 306 14.44 2.05 -9.69
N GLY A 307 15.56 1.43 -10.06
CA GLY A 307 16.86 1.56 -9.40
C GLY A 307 17.13 0.56 -8.27
N THR A 308 16.17 -0.31 -7.92
CA THR A 308 16.32 -1.38 -6.92
C THR A 308 17.36 -2.40 -7.40
N LEU A 309 18.23 -2.84 -6.49
CA LEU A 309 19.11 -3.98 -6.71
C LEU A 309 18.36 -5.28 -6.39
N SER A 310 18.09 -6.12 -7.39
CA SER A 310 17.55 -7.47 -7.22
C SER A 310 18.67 -8.49 -7.25
N ILE A 311 18.66 -9.41 -6.30
CA ILE A 311 19.62 -10.49 -6.14
C ILE A 311 18.82 -11.79 -6.08
N ASP A 312 18.82 -12.52 -7.18
CA ASP A 312 17.95 -13.68 -7.35
C ASP A 312 18.60 -14.90 -6.66
N THR A 313 17.83 -15.62 -5.84
CA THR A 313 18.29 -16.77 -5.03
C THR A 313 17.36 -17.98 -5.18
N GLU A 314 17.78 -19.16 -4.74
CA GLU A 314 17.00 -20.40 -4.91
C GLU A 314 15.70 -20.38 -4.08
N LEU A 315 15.67 -19.62 -2.99
CA LEU A 315 14.51 -19.47 -2.10
C LEU A 315 13.72 -18.15 -2.30
N GLY A 316 14.04 -17.38 -3.35
CA GLY A 316 13.39 -16.11 -3.69
C GLY A 316 14.34 -14.90 -3.73
N ASP A 317 13.87 -13.76 -4.23
CA ASP A 317 14.76 -12.62 -4.48
C ASP A 317 15.07 -11.82 -3.20
N LEU A 318 16.34 -11.46 -3.02
CA LEU A 318 16.79 -10.43 -2.08
C LEU A 318 16.80 -9.09 -2.81
N SER A 319 16.17 -8.06 -2.23
CA SER A 319 16.13 -6.73 -2.83
C SER A 319 16.72 -5.66 -1.92
N GLU A 320 17.44 -4.71 -2.51
CA GLU A 320 17.89 -3.47 -1.85
C GLU A 320 17.33 -2.26 -2.61
N ALA A 321 16.68 -1.34 -1.89
CA ALA A 321 16.09 -0.14 -2.47
C ALA A 321 17.16 0.77 -3.12
N PRO A 322 16.79 1.65 -4.07
CA PRO A 322 17.75 2.56 -4.69
C PRO A 322 18.56 3.34 -3.64
N PRO A 323 19.87 3.57 -3.88
CA PRO A 323 20.67 4.32 -2.95
C PRO A 323 20.23 5.78 -2.86
N ILE A 324 20.33 6.37 -1.67
CA ILE A 324 20.32 7.82 -1.46
C ILE A 324 21.72 8.22 -1.03
N ALA A 325 22.18 9.40 -1.42
CA ALA A 325 23.41 9.95 -0.88
C ALA A 325 23.21 11.42 -0.52
N TYR A 326 23.90 11.88 0.52
CA TYR A 326 23.79 13.26 0.97
C TYR A 326 25.02 13.75 1.74
N GLN A 327 25.13 15.07 1.86
CA GLN A 327 26.12 15.76 2.68
C GLN A 327 25.44 16.66 3.69
N GLU A 328 25.92 16.68 4.93
CA GLU A 328 25.51 17.70 5.90
C GLU A 328 26.43 18.92 5.79
N ILE A 329 25.89 20.05 5.32
CA ILE A 329 26.61 21.32 5.17
C ILE A 329 25.85 22.41 5.92
N ASP A 330 26.51 23.02 6.91
CA ASP A 330 25.94 24.09 7.75
C ASP A 330 24.62 23.71 8.45
N GLY A 331 24.43 22.41 8.75
CA GLY A 331 23.23 21.87 9.39
C GLY A 331 22.05 21.62 8.43
N GLN A 332 22.28 21.68 7.12
CA GLN A 332 21.33 21.27 6.08
C GLN A 332 21.84 20.02 5.37
N GLN A 333 20.92 19.10 5.08
CA GLN A 333 21.19 17.92 4.26
C GLN A 333 21.08 18.32 2.79
N ILE A 334 22.15 18.07 2.03
CA ILE A 334 22.23 18.34 0.60
C ILE A 334 22.35 16.99 -0.11
N GLU A 335 21.34 16.66 -0.91
CA GLU A 335 21.30 15.42 -1.67
C GLU A 335 22.40 15.36 -2.74
N VAL A 336 22.90 14.17 -2.98
CA VAL A 336 23.87 13.83 -4.02
C VAL A 336 23.27 12.69 -4.83
N GLU A 337 23.12 12.90 -6.14
CA GLU A 337 22.66 11.87 -7.06
C GLU A 337 23.47 10.58 -6.91
N VAL A 338 22.81 9.44 -6.76
CA VAL A 338 23.47 8.14 -6.66
C VAL A 338 22.58 7.04 -7.23
N ALA A 339 23.19 6.01 -7.81
CA ALA A 339 22.53 4.80 -8.27
C ALA A 339 23.42 3.58 -8.06
N TYR A 340 22.83 2.38 -7.97
CA TYR A 340 23.62 1.16 -8.08
C TYR A 340 24.25 1.06 -9.48
N GLN A 341 25.42 0.42 -9.54
CA GLN A 341 26.11 0.15 -10.79
C GLN A 341 26.59 -1.30 -10.82
N LEU A 342 26.13 -2.07 -11.80
CA LEU A 342 26.66 -3.42 -12.05
C LEU A 342 28.06 -3.33 -12.65
N LEU A 343 29.05 -3.90 -11.95
CA LEU A 343 30.45 -3.99 -12.37
C LEU A 343 30.77 -5.34 -13.07
N GLY A 344 29.74 -6.18 -13.25
CA GLY A 344 29.80 -7.52 -13.83
C GLY A 344 30.36 -8.58 -12.88
N ASN A 345 30.02 -9.86 -13.13
CA ASN A 345 30.36 -11.02 -12.29
C ASN A 345 29.83 -10.90 -10.85
N ASN A 346 28.54 -10.58 -10.67
CA ASN A 346 27.87 -10.42 -9.37
C ASN A 346 28.48 -9.33 -8.47
N ARG A 347 29.10 -8.32 -9.09
CA ARG A 347 29.69 -7.17 -8.41
C ARG A 347 28.85 -5.92 -8.61
N VAL A 348 28.64 -5.22 -7.50
CA VAL A 348 27.84 -4.00 -7.41
C VAL A 348 28.71 -2.91 -6.81
N GLY A 349 28.62 -1.71 -7.37
CA GLY A 349 29.16 -0.48 -6.79
C GLY A 349 28.13 0.64 -6.89
N PHE A 350 28.57 1.87 -6.68
CA PHE A 350 27.72 3.06 -6.77
C PHE A 350 28.20 3.97 -7.91
N ASP A 351 27.28 4.41 -8.76
CA ASP A 351 27.48 5.58 -9.63
C ASP A 351 27.03 6.80 -8.85
N ILE A 352 27.95 7.74 -8.59
CA ILE A 352 27.70 8.88 -7.70
C ILE A 352 27.96 10.16 -8.49
N GLY A 353 26.98 11.06 -8.44
CA GLY A 353 27.03 12.39 -9.02
C GLY A 353 28.10 13.30 -8.41
N GLU A 354 28.17 14.53 -8.89
CA GLU A 354 29.13 15.50 -8.36
C GLU A 354 28.74 15.94 -6.94
N TYR A 355 29.70 15.89 -6.02
CA TYR A 355 29.51 16.34 -4.63
C TYR A 355 30.74 17.09 -4.10
N ASN A 356 30.55 17.81 -2.99
CA ASN A 356 31.62 18.60 -2.39
C ASN A 356 32.56 17.72 -1.54
N ARG A 357 33.71 17.35 -2.11
CA ARG A 357 34.72 16.49 -1.46
C ARG A 357 35.38 17.07 -0.19
N TYR A 358 35.02 18.27 0.25
CA TYR A 358 35.47 18.80 1.56
C TYR A 358 34.55 18.41 2.73
N TYR A 359 33.37 17.88 2.43
CA TYR A 359 32.41 17.41 3.42
C TYR A 359 32.29 15.89 3.35
N GLU A 360 31.83 15.30 4.44
CA GLU A 360 31.47 13.90 4.49
C GLU A 360 30.33 13.63 3.51
N LEU A 361 30.35 12.45 2.89
CA LEU A 361 29.26 11.95 2.07
C LEU A 361 28.73 10.71 2.76
N VAL A 362 27.43 10.69 3.05
CA VAL A 362 26.74 9.48 3.50
C VAL A 362 26.09 8.86 2.27
N ILE A 363 26.36 7.59 2.01
CA ILE A 363 25.62 6.80 1.02
C ILE A 363 24.77 5.82 1.82
N ASP A 364 23.46 6.03 1.73
CA ASP A 364 22.40 5.41 2.50
C ASP A 364 21.40 4.77 1.53
N PRO A 365 21.57 3.50 1.16
CA PRO A 365 20.55 2.77 0.44
C PRO A 365 19.36 2.41 1.31
N THR A 366 18.40 3.34 1.50
CA THR A 366 16.93 3.10 1.70
C THR A 366 16.06 4.37 1.90
N VAL A 367 14.77 4.29 1.46
CA VAL A 367 13.61 5.20 1.76
C VAL A 367 12.60 4.47 2.69
N GLU A 368 11.70 5.21 3.37
CA GLU A 368 11.14 4.95 4.72
C GLU A 368 9.97 3.95 4.97
N TYR A 369 9.04 3.57 4.06
CA TYR A 369 8.17 2.33 4.11
C TYR A 369 6.87 2.37 3.24
N SER A 370 6.40 1.22 2.77
CA SER A 370 5.05 0.84 2.29
C SER A 370 4.82 -0.63 2.68
N THR A 371 3.76 -0.95 3.44
CA THR A 371 3.51 -2.34 3.90
C THR A 371 2.21 -2.90 3.35
N LEU A 372 2.24 -4.19 3.01
CA LEU A 372 1.02 -5.00 2.85
C LEU A 372 0.50 -5.41 4.23
N ILE A 373 -0.82 -5.42 4.39
CA ILE A 373 -1.53 -5.87 5.59
C ILE A 373 -2.57 -6.89 5.11
N GLY A 374 -2.26 -8.17 5.23
CA GLY A 374 -3.10 -9.23 4.71
C GLY A 374 -2.59 -10.61 5.08
N GLY A 375 -3.40 -11.61 4.77
CA GLY A 375 -3.08 -13.04 4.85
C GLY A 375 -3.16 -13.68 3.46
N ASN A 376 -3.52 -14.96 3.39
CA ASN A 376 -3.53 -15.71 2.14
C ASN A 376 -4.81 -15.53 1.28
N GLY A 377 -5.80 -14.76 1.76
CA GLY A 377 -7.06 -14.49 1.07
C GLY A 377 -7.14 -13.08 0.50
N PHE A 378 -8.37 -12.63 0.18
CA PHE A 378 -8.64 -11.25 -0.24
C PHE A 378 -8.68 -10.32 0.97
N ASP A 379 -7.86 -9.27 0.92
CA ASP A 379 -7.78 -8.22 1.92
C ASP A 379 -7.88 -6.84 1.24
N ARG A 380 -8.73 -5.96 1.78
CA ARG A 380 -8.92 -4.61 1.24
C ARG A 380 -8.92 -3.57 2.34
N GLY A 381 -8.08 -2.56 2.21
CA GLY A 381 -8.18 -1.37 3.05
C GLY A 381 -9.14 -0.36 2.43
N ASN A 382 -10.17 0.03 3.18
CA ASN A 382 -11.26 0.89 2.67
C ASN A 382 -11.24 2.29 3.30
N GLY A 383 -10.85 2.41 4.57
CA GLY A 383 -10.82 3.69 5.28
C GLY A 383 -9.54 3.86 6.09
N ILE A 384 -9.08 5.12 6.22
CA ILE A 384 -7.87 5.49 6.93
C ILE A 384 -8.08 6.74 7.79
N ALA A 385 -7.49 6.75 8.99
CA ALA A 385 -7.45 7.93 9.84
C ALA A 385 -6.08 8.05 10.53
N VAL A 386 -5.72 9.26 10.95
CA VAL A 386 -4.47 9.53 11.69
C VAL A 386 -4.76 10.30 12.97
N ASP A 387 -4.04 9.98 14.04
CA ASP A 387 -4.11 10.76 15.28
C ASP A 387 -3.04 11.85 15.35
N VAL A 388 -3.15 12.71 16.38
CA VAL A 388 -2.22 13.83 16.61
C VAL A 388 -0.77 13.40 16.89
N ALA A 389 -0.54 12.11 17.14
CA ALA A 389 0.78 11.54 17.36
C ALA A 389 1.34 10.84 16.10
N GLY A 390 0.64 10.92 14.96
CA GLY A 390 1.05 10.30 13.71
C GLY A 390 0.75 8.80 13.63
N ASN A 391 -0.03 8.24 14.56
CA ASN A 391 -0.44 6.83 14.43
C ASN A 391 -1.54 6.72 13.39
N VAL A 392 -1.42 5.73 12.50
CA VAL A 392 -2.35 5.46 11.41
C VAL A 392 -3.32 4.37 11.83
N TYR A 393 -4.58 4.50 11.46
CA TYR A 393 -5.65 3.56 11.74
C TYR A 393 -6.33 3.19 10.44
N ILE A 394 -6.47 1.90 10.18
CA ILE A 394 -7.05 1.35 8.96
C ILE A 394 -8.23 0.45 9.31
N THR A 395 -9.28 0.51 8.50
CA THR A 395 -10.32 -0.51 8.46
C THR A 395 -10.55 -1.02 7.05
N GLY A 396 -11.16 -2.19 6.96
CA GLY A 396 -11.34 -2.89 5.71
C GLY A 396 -12.08 -4.20 5.88
N ASP A 397 -12.02 -5.03 4.86
CA ASP A 397 -12.57 -6.38 4.85
C ASP A 397 -11.51 -7.41 4.45
N THR A 398 -11.66 -8.62 4.99
CA THR A 398 -10.70 -9.71 4.84
C THR A 398 -11.44 -11.04 4.71
N THR A 399 -11.01 -11.91 3.79
CA THR A 399 -11.36 -13.34 3.77
C THR A 399 -10.24 -14.21 4.35
N SER A 400 -9.11 -13.59 4.70
CA SER A 400 -7.92 -14.25 5.21
C SER A 400 -8.21 -14.78 6.60
N ILE A 401 -8.09 -16.10 6.78
CA ILE A 401 -8.22 -16.75 8.10
C ILE A 401 -6.97 -16.45 8.96
N ASP A 402 -5.86 -16.17 8.28
CA ASP A 402 -4.52 -15.92 8.82
C ASP A 402 -4.13 -14.43 8.78
N PHE A 403 -5.10 -13.51 8.68
CA PHE A 403 -4.85 -12.07 8.77
C PHE A 403 -4.02 -11.74 10.04
N PRO A 404 -3.03 -10.83 9.95
CA PRO A 404 -2.11 -10.56 11.05
C PRO A 404 -2.84 -9.88 12.22
N THR A 405 -3.15 -10.64 13.27
CA THR A 405 -3.75 -10.13 14.50
C THR A 405 -2.69 -9.90 15.58
N ILE A 406 -2.68 -8.72 16.18
CA ILE A 406 -1.71 -8.32 17.21
C ILE A 406 -2.47 -7.60 18.34
N ASN A 407 -2.32 -8.03 19.59
CA ASN A 407 -3.04 -7.45 20.74
C ASN A 407 -4.57 -7.35 20.54
N ALA A 408 -5.15 -8.31 19.80
CA ALA A 408 -6.52 -8.25 19.30
C ALA A 408 -7.62 -8.39 20.36
N ILE A 409 -8.78 -7.77 20.12
CA ILE A 409 -10.02 -8.08 20.86
C ILE A 409 -10.57 -9.43 20.41
N LYS A 410 -10.47 -9.70 19.11
CA LYS A 410 -10.89 -10.94 18.44
C LYS A 410 -9.75 -11.38 17.53
N SER A 411 -9.15 -12.53 17.87
CA SER A 411 -8.05 -13.15 17.12
C SER A 411 -8.51 -14.08 16.01
N ASP A 412 -9.77 -14.52 16.06
CA ASP A 412 -10.27 -15.59 15.20
C ASP A 412 -11.18 -15.00 14.11
N PHE A 413 -10.93 -15.39 12.87
CA PHE A 413 -11.84 -15.15 11.76
C PHE A 413 -13.15 -15.92 12.02
N ASN A 414 -14.29 -15.20 11.98
CA ASN A 414 -15.60 -15.83 12.16
C ASN A 414 -16.54 -15.56 10.97
N GLY A 415 -16.00 -14.96 9.90
CA GLY A 415 -16.71 -14.82 8.64
C GLY A 415 -17.16 -16.18 8.13
N GLY A 416 -18.34 -16.19 7.51
CA GLY A 416 -19.00 -17.44 7.12
C GLY A 416 -20.16 -17.23 6.15
N GLY A 417 -20.24 -16.06 5.54
CA GLY A 417 -21.32 -15.73 4.62
C GLY A 417 -21.31 -16.62 3.37
N VAL A 418 -22.49 -16.84 2.81
CA VAL A 418 -22.66 -17.71 1.63
C VAL A 418 -22.15 -17.04 0.34
N VAL A 419 -21.88 -15.73 0.38
CA VAL A 419 -21.61 -14.91 -0.82
C VAL A 419 -20.17 -14.45 -0.90
N PHE A 420 -19.66 -13.77 0.12
CA PHE A 420 -18.31 -13.18 0.09
C PHE A 420 -17.37 -13.87 1.08
N ASN A 421 -17.88 -14.26 2.25
CA ASN A 421 -17.14 -14.88 3.34
C ASN A 421 -16.08 -13.94 3.94
N ASN A 422 -16.49 -12.73 4.33
CA ASN A 422 -15.59 -11.68 4.82
C ASN A 422 -15.87 -11.31 6.29
N ASP A 423 -14.82 -11.05 7.09
CA ASP A 423 -14.91 -10.28 8.34
C ASP A 423 -14.38 -8.86 8.09
N ALA A 424 -14.83 -7.86 8.86
CA ALA A 424 -14.15 -6.57 8.87
C ALA A 424 -12.85 -6.67 9.71
N PHE A 425 -11.88 -5.80 9.47
CA PHE A 425 -10.70 -5.67 10.34
C PHE A 425 -10.46 -4.22 10.78
N VAL A 426 -9.68 -4.07 11.85
CA VAL A 426 -9.16 -2.77 12.29
C VAL A 426 -7.71 -2.93 12.69
N THR A 427 -6.83 -2.12 12.09
CA THR A 427 -5.39 -2.13 12.33
C THR A 427 -4.93 -0.74 12.75
N LYS A 428 -4.06 -0.65 13.76
CA LYS A 428 -3.35 0.55 14.14
C LYS A 428 -1.86 0.39 13.93
N LEU A 429 -1.26 1.32 13.21
CA LEU A 429 0.17 1.45 12.98
C LEU A 429 0.72 2.67 13.74
N ASP A 430 2.00 2.67 14.09
CA ASP A 430 2.70 3.89 14.44
C ASP A 430 3.16 4.66 13.19
N GLN A 431 3.80 5.82 13.39
CA GLN A 431 4.27 6.70 12.31
C GLN A 431 5.37 6.08 11.41
N ASN A 432 5.96 4.97 11.84
CA ASN A 432 6.98 4.20 11.13
C ASN A 432 6.37 2.97 10.44
N GLY A 433 5.04 2.77 10.50
CA GLY A 433 4.38 1.62 9.89
C GLY A 433 4.33 0.36 10.77
N ASN A 434 4.85 0.39 12.01
CA ASN A 434 4.79 -0.78 12.88
C ASN A 434 3.37 -1.01 13.41
N VAL A 435 2.85 -2.23 13.30
CA VAL A 435 1.54 -2.60 13.86
C VAL A 435 1.57 -2.56 15.38
N LEU A 436 0.82 -1.64 15.97
CA LEU A 436 0.61 -1.54 17.42
C LEU A 436 -0.46 -2.51 17.91
N TRP A 437 -1.52 -2.66 17.12
CA TRP A 437 -2.55 -3.68 17.30
C TRP A 437 -3.37 -3.89 16.02
N SER A 438 -3.92 -5.09 15.85
CA SER A 438 -4.76 -5.48 14.72
C SER A 438 -5.77 -6.54 15.18
N THR A 439 -7.03 -6.42 14.77
CA THR A 439 -8.13 -7.31 15.19
C THR A 439 -9.12 -7.55 14.07
N TYR A 440 -9.66 -8.77 13.98
CA TYR A 440 -10.91 -9.00 13.25
C TYR A 440 -12.08 -8.33 13.98
N PHE A 441 -13.15 -8.07 13.25
CA PHE A 441 -14.39 -7.52 13.76
C PHE A 441 -15.59 -8.01 12.93
N GLY A 442 -16.44 -8.84 13.53
CA GLY A 442 -17.59 -9.41 12.82
C GLY A 442 -18.32 -10.50 13.60
N GLY A 443 -19.47 -10.90 13.07
CA GLY A 443 -20.34 -11.98 13.52
C GLY A 443 -20.06 -13.28 12.75
N SER A 444 -21.08 -14.08 12.45
CA SER A 444 -20.96 -15.37 11.76
C SER A 444 -21.11 -15.32 10.23
N ASN A 445 -21.48 -14.17 9.67
CA ASN A 445 -21.70 -13.98 8.24
C ASN A 445 -20.74 -12.89 7.70
N ASP A 446 -21.16 -12.09 6.71
CA ASP A 446 -20.29 -11.11 6.04
C ASP A 446 -20.30 -9.76 6.78
N GLU A 447 -19.10 -9.23 7.03
CA GLU A 447 -18.86 -7.88 7.51
C GLU A 447 -17.88 -7.11 6.61
N PHE A 448 -18.20 -5.84 6.38
CA PHE A 448 -17.37 -4.93 5.60
C PHE A 448 -17.07 -3.69 6.44
N GLY A 449 -15.80 -3.42 6.75
CA GLY A 449 -15.38 -2.13 7.30
C GLY A 449 -15.27 -1.12 6.17
N THR A 450 -16.11 -0.08 6.17
CA THR A 450 -16.16 0.88 5.05
C THR A 450 -15.40 2.17 5.33
N ASP A 451 -15.40 2.65 6.58
CA ASP A 451 -14.66 3.86 6.94
C ASP A 451 -14.35 3.94 8.46
N ILE A 452 -13.35 4.75 8.82
CA ILE A 452 -12.78 4.89 10.17
C ILE A 452 -12.47 6.35 10.52
N ALA A 453 -12.81 6.75 11.75
CA ALA A 453 -12.46 8.07 12.29
C ALA A 453 -11.87 7.95 13.71
N VAL A 454 -11.05 8.92 14.11
CA VAL A 454 -10.39 8.93 15.43
C VAL A 454 -10.63 10.26 16.15
N ASP A 455 -11.07 10.19 17.42
CA ASP A 455 -11.23 11.39 18.25
C ASP A 455 -9.89 11.85 18.88
N ILE A 456 -9.84 13.09 19.37
CA ILE A 456 -8.63 13.66 20.01
C ILE A 456 -8.15 12.90 21.26
N ALA A 457 -8.98 12.02 21.84
CA ALA A 457 -8.59 11.15 22.95
C ALA A 457 -8.07 9.78 22.47
N GLY A 458 -7.97 9.57 21.15
CA GLY A 458 -7.59 8.32 20.49
C GLY A 458 -8.72 7.29 20.43
N GLY A 459 -9.98 7.65 20.70
CA GLY A 459 -11.10 6.74 20.52
C GLY A 459 -11.31 6.48 19.03
N VAL A 460 -11.39 5.20 18.64
CA VAL A 460 -11.49 4.77 17.24
C VAL A 460 -12.94 4.45 16.93
N TYR A 461 -13.48 4.99 15.84
CA TYR A 461 -14.85 4.82 15.40
C TYR A 461 -14.84 4.18 14.02
N VAL A 462 -15.57 3.08 13.85
CA VAL A 462 -15.60 2.31 12.61
C VAL A 462 -17.06 2.17 12.20
N THR A 463 -17.32 2.41 10.92
CA THR A 463 -18.61 2.10 10.29
C THR A 463 -18.42 1.00 9.25
N GLY A 464 -19.52 0.33 8.94
CA GLY A 464 -19.49 -0.75 7.98
C GLY A 464 -20.86 -1.36 7.77
N ASN A 465 -20.89 -2.51 7.11
CA ASN A 465 -22.10 -3.28 6.83
C ASN A 465 -21.96 -4.67 7.44
N THR A 466 -23.06 -5.22 7.95
CA THR A 466 -23.11 -6.56 8.51
C THR A 466 -24.41 -7.23 8.09
N ASN A 467 -24.34 -8.51 7.72
CA ASN A 467 -25.53 -9.37 7.58
C ASN A 467 -25.59 -10.45 8.67
N SER A 468 -24.76 -10.31 9.72
CA SER A 468 -24.72 -11.20 10.87
C SER A 468 -25.82 -10.91 11.88
N LEU A 469 -26.55 -11.95 12.28
CA LEU A 469 -27.54 -11.88 13.35
C LEU A 469 -26.92 -11.84 14.76
N ASP A 470 -25.66 -12.22 14.86
CA ASP A 470 -24.87 -12.35 16.09
C ASP A 470 -23.72 -11.35 16.17
N PHE A 471 -23.77 -10.28 15.36
CA PHE A 471 -22.82 -9.18 15.42
C PHE A 471 -22.69 -8.63 16.86
N LEU A 472 -21.47 -8.31 17.26
CA LEU A 472 -21.17 -7.88 18.62
C LEU A 472 -21.88 -6.56 18.95
N THR A 473 -22.84 -6.58 19.87
CA THR A 473 -23.49 -5.35 20.36
C THR A 473 -23.07 -5.03 21.80
N VAL A 474 -22.60 -3.80 22.02
CA VAL A 474 -22.14 -3.30 23.32
C VAL A 474 -22.67 -1.88 23.50
N ASN A 475 -23.36 -1.58 24.61
CA ASN A 475 -23.95 -0.25 24.84
C ASN A 475 -24.76 0.31 23.64
N ALA A 476 -25.39 -0.59 22.88
CA ALA A 476 -26.01 -0.28 21.60
C ALA A 476 -27.28 0.58 21.69
N PHE A 477 -27.51 1.36 20.64
CA PHE A 477 -28.79 1.95 20.29
C PHE A 477 -29.76 0.89 19.77
N GLN A 478 -29.28 0.05 18.83
CA GLN A 478 -30.00 -1.05 18.21
C GLN A 478 -29.25 -2.36 18.45
N THR A 479 -29.90 -3.30 19.12
CA THR A 479 -29.32 -4.59 19.55
C THR A 479 -29.70 -5.76 18.65
N THR A 480 -30.47 -5.52 17.60
CA THR A 480 -30.99 -6.55 16.71
C THR A 480 -30.85 -6.10 15.27
N TYR A 481 -30.34 -7.00 14.43
CA TYR A 481 -30.33 -6.87 12.99
C TYR A 481 -31.73 -6.56 12.44
N GLY A 482 -31.83 -5.50 11.65
CA GLY A 482 -33.06 -4.99 11.06
C GLY A 482 -33.47 -5.74 9.79
N GLY A 483 -32.54 -5.97 8.87
CA GLY A 483 -32.82 -6.68 7.62
C GLY A 483 -31.80 -6.45 6.51
N GLY A 484 -32.23 -6.64 5.26
CA GLY A 484 -31.33 -6.68 4.10
C GLY A 484 -30.88 -8.11 3.74
N SER A 485 -30.84 -8.41 2.43
CA SER A 485 -30.55 -9.76 1.92
C SER A 485 -29.12 -9.93 1.40
N PHE A 486 -28.46 -8.85 0.97
CA PHE A 486 -27.07 -8.89 0.49
C PHE A 486 -26.13 -8.19 1.47
N ASN A 487 -26.19 -6.86 1.55
CA ASN A 487 -25.26 -6.06 2.37
C ASN A 487 -25.71 -5.87 3.82
N GLY A 488 -26.98 -6.14 4.11
CA GLY A 488 -27.55 -6.05 5.46
C GLY A 488 -27.70 -4.64 6.01
N ASP A 489 -27.48 -4.50 7.32
CA ASP A 489 -27.60 -3.26 8.09
C ASP A 489 -26.22 -2.61 8.22
N ALA A 490 -26.20 -1.28 8.33
CA ALA A 490 -25.01 -0.59 8.77
C ALA A 490 -24.68 -0.95 10.22
N PHE A 491 -23.40 -0.88 10.60
CA PHE A 491 -22.98 -0.91 12.00
C PHE A 491 -22.15 0.31 12.36
N VAL A 492 -22.12 0.64 13.66
CA VAL A 492 -21.22 1.66 14.21
C VAL A 492 -20.56 1.12 15.46
N THR A 493 -19.23 1.07 15.45
CA THR A 493 -18.41 0.57 16.56
C THR A 493 -17.48 1.66 17.05
N LYS A 494 -17.32 1.74 18.37
CA LYS A 494 -16.26 2.53 19.00
C LYS A 494 -15.33 1.64 19.82
N LEU A 495 -14.05 1.66 19.50
CA LEU A 495 -12.98 0.99 20.23
C LEU A 495 -12.23 1.98 21.13
N SER A 496 -11.58 1.46 22.17
CA SER A 496 -10.58 2.21 22.93
C SER A 496 -9.32 2.49 22.11
N SER A 497 -8.55 3.51 22.48
CA SER A 497 -7.27 3.85 21.83
C SER A 497 -6.21 2.75 21.82
N LEU A 498 -6.29 1.84 22.79
CA LEU A 498 -5.41 0.67 22.91
C LEU A 498 -5.92 -0.54 22.10
N GLY A 499 -7.05 -0.41 21.40
CA GLY A 499 -7.63 -1.51 20.62
C GLY A 499 -8.05 -2.72 21.45
N ASN A 500 -8.17 -2.63 22.78
CA ASN A 500 -8.39 -3.78 23.66
C ASN A 500 -9.79 -3.85 24.29
N SER A 501 -10.68 -2.90 23.96
CA SER A 501 -12.05 -2.91 24.45
C SER A 501 -13.00 -2.17 23.50
N VAL A 502 -14.19 -2.75 23.32
CA VAL A 502 -15.32 -2.12 22.63
C VAL A 502 -16.07 -1.22 23.61
N GLN A 503 -16.10 0.09 23.36
CA GLN A 503 -16.83 1.06 24.18
C GLN A 503 -18.33 1.03 23.88
N TYR A 504 -18.66 1.00 22.60
CA TYR A 504 -19.99 0.65 22.11
C TYR A 504 -19.89 -0.02 20.73
N SER A 505 -20.91 -0.77 20.35
CA SER A 505 -21.11 -1.33 19.03
C SER A 505 -22.60 -1.56 18.83
N THR A 506 -23.17 -1.10 17.71
CA THR A 506 -24.61 -1.10 17.43
C THR A 506 -24.86 -1.39 15.95
N TYR A 507 -25.98 -2.04 15.66
CA TYR A 507 -26.58 -1.96 14.32
C TYR A 507 -27.14 -0.55 14.08
N LEU A 508 -27.40 -0.22 12.83
CA LEU A 508 -28.09 0.98 12.37
C LEU A 508 -28.84 0.66 11.08
N GLY A 509 -30.11 0.29 11.20
CA GLY A 509 -30.89 -0.09 10.02
C GLY A 509 -32.35 -0.44 10.30
N GLY A 510 -33.13 -0.47 9.22
CA GLY A 510 -34.49 -0.96 9.11
C GLY A 510 -34.53 -2.36 8.49
N ARG A 511 -35.61 -2.70 7.77
CA ARG A 511 -35.76 -4.02 7.12
C ARG A 511 -35.16 -4.09 5.71
N ASP A 512 -34.85 -2.93 5.15
CA ASP A 512 -34.23 -2.78 3.84
C ASP A 512 -32.71 -3.00 3.94
N GLU A 513 -31.97 -2.73 2.85
CA GLU A 513 -30.51 -2.65 2.93
C GLU A 513 -30.10 -1.24 3.31
N ASP A 514 -29.25 -1.13 4.32
CA ASP A 514 -28.82 0.13 4.91
C ASP A 514 -27.29 0.18 4.86
N ILE A 515 -26.77 0.70 3.75
CA ILE A 515 -25.33 0.66 3.48
C ILE A 515 -24.68 1.91 4.04
N SER A 516 -23.73 1.77 4.97
CA SER A 516 -22.87 2.88 5.39
C SER A 516 -21.60 2.98 4.54
N ARG A 517 -21.13 4.21 4.33
CA ARG A 517 -19.95 4.50 3.50
C ARG A 517 -18.93 5.45 4.11
N GLY A 518 -19.36 6.42 4.92
CA GLY A 518 -18.47 7.37 5.57
C GLY A 518 -18.81 7.61 7.03
N ILE A 519 -17.80 7.88 7.85
CA ILE A 519 -17.90 8.22 9.26
C ILE A 519 -16.96 9.37 9.66
N ALA A 520 -17.49 10.35 10.39
CA ALA A 520 -16.67 11.39 11.01
C ALA A 520 -17.06 11.63 12.48
N VAL A 521 -16.22 12.32 13.24
CA VAL A 521 -16.43 12.52 14.69
C VAL A 521 -16.29 13.99 15.09
N ASP A 522 -17.27 14.50 15.85
CA ASP A 522 -17.20 15.87 16.38
C ASP A 522 -16.31 15.99 17.64
N ASN A 523 -15.97 17.23 18.00
CA ASN A 523 -15.23 17.55 19.22
C ASN A 523 -15.90 17.08 20.53
N ASN A 524 -17.20 16.75 20.49
CA ASN A 524 -17.92 16.20 21.64
C ASN A 524 -17.82 14.67 21.70
N GLY A 525 -17.27 14.02 20.67
CA GLY A 525 -17.11 12.59 20.51
C GLY A 525 -18.38 11.90 19.98
N ASN A 526 -19.26 12.61 19.28
CA ASN A 526 -20.40 12.01 18.60
C ASN A 526 -19.99 11.56 17.20
N ALA A 527 -20.42 10.36 16.81
CA ALA A 527 -20.16 9.83 15.48
C ALA A 527 -21.23 10.29 14.48
N PHE A 528 -20.80 10.69 13.30
CA PHE A 528 -21.64 11.07 12.17
C PHE A 528 -21.44 10.01 11.09
N VAL A 529 -22.51 9.37 10.65
CA VAL A 529 -22.45 8.25 9.71
C VAL A 529 -23.36 8.57 8.53
N THR A 530 -22.86 8.32 7.33
CA THR A 530 -23.59 8.56 6.09
C THR A 530 -23.65 7.30 5.22
N GLY A 531 -24.61 7.27 4.30
CA GLY A 531 -24.81 6.11 3.44
C GLY A 531 -26.11 6.18 2.63
N SER A 532 -26.64 5.01 2.26
CA SER A 532 -27.90 4.88 1.51
C SER A 532 -28.83 3.84 2.15
N THR A 533 -30.13 4.09 2.09
CA THR A 533 -31.18 3.21 2.62
C THR A 533 -32.38 3.13 1.68
N GLY A 534 -33.01 1.95 1.58
CA GLY A 534 -34.29 1.79 0.89
C GLY A 534 -34.37 0.60 -0.06
N GLY A 535 -35.28 0.72 -1.04
CA GLY A 535 -35.60 -0.38 -1.96
C GLY A 535 -34.40 -0.82 -2.79
N PHE A 536 -34.22 -2.14 -2.93
CA PHE A 536 -33.24 -2.72 -3.83
C PHE A 536 -33.90 -3.12 -5.15
N SER A 537 -33.27 -2.73 -6.27
CA SER A 537 -33.64 -3.22 -7.60
C SER A 537 -32.61 -4.25 -8.08
N PRO A 538 -32.85 -5.56 -7.88
CA PRO A 538 -32.02 -6.57 -8.53
C PRO A 538 -32.27 -6.51 -10.04
N PHE A 539 -31.23 -6.25 -10.82
CA PHE A 539 -31.30 -6.46 -12.27
C PHE A 539 -31.36 -7.96 -12.58
N PRO A 540 -32.25 -8.46 -13.47
CA PRO A 540 -33.33 -7.81 -14.24
C PRO A 540 -34.73 -8.23 -13.73
N ALA A 541 -35.06 -7.98 -12.47
CA ALA A 541 -36.38 -8.23 -11.90
C ALA A 541 -37.11 -6.93 -11.57
N GLU A 542 -38.45 -6.97 -11.56
CA GLU A 542 -39.31 -5.85 -11.16
C GLU A 542 -38.84 -5.28 -9.81
N PRO A 543 -38.75 -3.93 -9.66
CA PRO A 543 -38.25 -3.30 -8.44
C PRO A 543 -39.06 -3.76 -7.23
N ILE A 544 -38.38 -4.21 -6.19
CA ILE A 544 -39.02 -4.64 -4.94
C ILE A 544 -39.17 -3.37 -4.09
N PRO A 545 -40.40 -2.93 -3.79
CA PRO A 545 -40.58 -1.78 -2.91
C PRO A 545 -39.96 -2.07 -1.55
N GLY A 546 -39.10 -1.17 -1.10
CA GLY A 546 -38.55 -1.15 0.24
C GLY A 546 -39.62 -0.88 1.30
N PHE A 547 -39.28 -1.23 2.53
CA PHE A 547 -40.06 -0.97 3.72
C PHE A 547 -39.99 0.49 4.18
N ALA A 548 -38.94 1.22 3.80
CA ALA A 548 -38.71 2.63 4.12
C ALA A 548 -38.79 2.91 5.63
N ASP A 549 -38.13 2.08 6.43
CA ASP A 549 -38.19 2.12 7.90
C ASP A 549 -36.83 2.32 8.57
N PHE A 550 -35.88 2.94 7.88
CA PHE A 550 -34.64 3.42 8.47
C PHE A 550 -34.92 4.30 9.70
N PRO A 551 -34.16 4.15 10.80
CA PRO A 551 -34.44 4.87 12.03
C PRO A 551 -34.15 6.38 11.90
N THR A 552 -35.20 7.18 11.70
CA THR A 552 -35.13 8.65 11.67
C THR A 552 -35.64 9.28 12.97
N THR A 553 -35.24 10.54 13.22
CA THR A 553 -35.68 11.32 14.39
C THR A 553 -36.84 12.26 14.06
N GLU A 554 -37.69 12.58 15.06
CA GLU A 554 -38.96 13.33 14.84
C GLU A 554 -38.79 14.71 14.16
N ASN A 555 -37.65 15.39 14.36
CA ASN A 555 -37.37 16.71 13.79
C ASN A 555 -36.29 16.68 12.69
N ALA A 556 -36.03 15.51 12.12
CA ALA A 556 -35.12 15.36 11.00
C ALA A 556 -35.57 16.17 9.78
N PHE A 557 -34.61 16.55 8.94
CA PHE A 557 -34.88 17.24 7.67
C PHE A 557 -35.85 16.44 6.78
N GLN A 558 -35.62 15.14 6.61
CA GLN A 558 -36.53 14.18 5.99
C GLN A 558 -36.63 12.91 6.86
N THR A 559 -37.84 12.42 7.10
CA THR A 559 -38.11 11.26 7.97
C THR A 559 -38.55 10.00 7.23
N GLU A 560 -38.92 10.13 5.95
CA GLU A 560 -39.39 9.05 5.08
C GLU A 560 -38.70 9.20 3.73
N THR A 561 -38.44 8.09 3.03
CA THR A 561 -37.91 8.15 1.67
C THR A 561 -38.94 8.78 0.75
N THR A 562 -38.48 9.53 -0.24
CA THR A 562 -39.41 10.21 -1.17
C THR A 562 -40.13 9.20 -2.08
N ASN A 563 -39.48 8.07 -2.37
CA ASN A 563 -40.03 6.95 -3.12
C ASN A 563 -39.49 5.62 -2.55
N ASN A 564 -40.39 4.70 -2.21
CA ASN A 564 -39.98 3.41 -1.64
C ASN A 564 -39.43 2.41 -2.67
N LEU A 565 -39.37 2.76 -3.96
CA LEU A 565 -38.74 1.94 -4.99
C LEU A 565 -37.23 2.18 -5.13
N ASN A 566 -36.72 3.28 -4.55
CA ASN A 566 -35.33 3.71 -4.70
C ASN A 566 -34.67 3.89 -3.33
N ARG A 567 -33.38 4.19 -3.34
CA ARG A 567 -32.60 4.50 -2.14
C ARG A 567 -32.43 5.99 -2.00
N ASP A 568 -32.62 6.48 -0.78
CA ASP A 568 -32.25 7.85 -0.40
C ASP A 568 -30.98 7.79 0.45
N ALA A 569 -30.20 8.87 0.46
CA ALA A 569 -29.07 8.96 1.38
C ALA A 569 -29.57 9.13 2.83
N PHE A 570 -28.80 8.68 3.81
CA PHE A 570 -29.05 8.97 5.22
C PHE A 570 -27.87 9.69 5.86
N VAL A 571 -28.14 10.48 6.90
CA VAL A 571 -27.14 11.07 7.78
C VAL A 571 -27.57 10.88 9.24
N THR A 572 -26.77 10.16 10.01
CA THR A 572 -27.03 9.85 11.42
C THR A 572 -25.95 10.45 12.31
N LYS A 573 -26.35 11.14 13.38
CA LYS A 573 -25.47 11.55 14.48
C LYS A 573 -25.75 10.69 15.71
N LEU A 574 -24.84 9.78 16.02
CA LEU A 574 -24.91 8.91 17.20
C LEU A 574 -24.19 9.56 18.39
N SER A 575 -24.83 9.55 19.55
CA SER A 575 -24.24 10.08 20.78
C SER A 575 -22.92 9.38 21.13
N ARG A 576 -22.00 10.08 21.80
CA ARG A 576 -20.70 9.54 22.27
C ARG A 576 -20.74 8.19 23.00
N ASN A 577 -21.88 7.84 23.62
CA ASN A 577 -22.03 6.61 24.37
C ASN A 577 -22.71 5.48 23.58
N GLY A 578 -23.10 5.72 22.32
CA GLY A 578 -23.70 4.75 21.42
C GLY A 578 -25.19 4.47 21.63
N LYS A 579 -25.87 5.11 22.60
CA LYS A 579 -27.23 4.70 23.02
C LYS A 579 -28.38 5.50 22.42
N THR A 580 -28.09 6.68 21.86
CA THR A 580 -29.12 7.58 21.32
C THR A 580 -28.67 8.19 20.01
N LEU A 581 -29.61 8.27 19.06
CA LEU A 581 -29.48 9.14 17.90
C LEU A 581 -29.72 10.58 18.38
N GLU A 582 -28.68 11.42 18.31
CA GLU A 582 -28.82 12.87 18.54
C GLU A 582 -29.66 13.48 17.41
N TYR A 583 -29.42 13.03 16.17
CA TYR A 583 -30.37 13.10 15.07
C TYR A 583 -30.14 11.94 14.09
N SER A 584 -31.13 11.67 13.26
CA SER A 584 -31.00 10.84 12.05
C SER A 584 -32.02 11.31 11.03
N THR A 585 -31.54 11.63 9.82
CA THR A 585 -32.32 12.16 8.71
C THR A 585 -32.03 11.42 7.42
N LEU A 586 -32.98 11.47 6.50
CA LEU A 586 -32.77 11.15 5.10
C LEU A 586 -32.40 12.41 4.31
N LEU A 587 -31.81 12.21 3.14
CA LEU A 587 -31.44 13.22 2.17
C LEU A 587 -31.59 12.63 0.76
N GLY A 588 -32.66 13.01 0.07
CA GLY A 588 -32.93 12.50 -1.28
C GLY A 588 -34.18 13.06 -1.92
N GLY A 589 -34.37 12.69 -3.19
CA GLY A 589 -35.53 12.96 -4.03
C GLY A 589 -36.15 11.65 -4.55
N ILE A 590 -36.85 11.69 -5.69
CA ILE A 590 -37.66 10.54 -6.15
C ILE A 590 -36.86 9.34 -6.69
N ASP A 591 -35.59 9.53 -7.00
CA ASP A 591 -34.70 8.54 -7.63
C ASP A 591 -33.52 8.19 -6.69
N PHE A 592 -32.55 7.42 -7.18
CA PHE A 592 -31.42 6.95 -6.41
C PHE A 592 -30.52 8.10 -5.92
N ASP A 593 -30.29 8.14 -4.61
CA ASP A 593 -29.38 9.07 -3.93
C ASP A 593 -28.48 8.30 -2.97
N SER A 594 -27.17 8.51 -3.06
CA SER A 594 -26.19 7.83 -2.22
C SER A 594 -25.15 8.81 -1.71
N ALA A 595 -25.09 8.98 -0.39
CA ALA A 595 -23.96 9.65 0.24
C ALA A 595 -22.78 8.68 0.33
N ILE A 596 -21.60 9.15 -0.06
CA ILE A 596 -20.36 8.36 -0.05
C ILE A 596 -19.50 8.74 1.14
N ASP A 597 -19.30 10.04 1.36
CA ASP A 597 -18.37 10.53 2.39
C ASP A 597 -18.95 11.74 3.17
N ILE A 598 -18.46 11.93 4.40
CA ILE A 598 -18.95 12.90 5.37
C ILE A 598 -17.82 13.49 6.23
N GLU A 599 -17.83 14.82 6.38
CA GLU A 599 -16.89 15.54 7.26
C GLU A 599 -17.64 16.50 8.20
N VAL A 600 -17.05 16.85 9.36
CA VAL A 600 -17.72 17.70 10.38
C VAL A 600 -16.88 18.91 10.78
N ASP A 601 -17.51 20.10 10.83
CA ASP A 601 -16.82 21.29 11.31
C ASP A 601 -16.83 21.42 12.85
N ASN A 602 -16.09 22.39 13.36
CA ASN A 602 -16.00 22.70 14.80
C ASN A 602 -17.34 23.12 15.43
N ASN A 603 -18.34 23.50 14.64
CA ASN A 603 -19.69 23.79 15.09
C ASN A 603 -20.63 22.57 15.01
N SER A 604 -20.09 21.40 14.63
CA SER A 604 -20.82 20.16 14.40
C SER A 604 -21.81 20.22 13.23
N ASN A 605 -21.58 21.09 12.23
CA ASN A 605 -22.27 20.97 10.94
C ASN A 605 -21.66 19.80 10.16
N ALA A 606 -22.50 19.00 9.51
CA ALA A 606 -22.05 17.91 8.66
C ALA A 606 -21.98 18.35 7.19
N TYR A 607 -20.93 17.94 6.50
CA TYR A 607 -20.68 18.16 5.08
C TYR A 607 -20.69 16.81 4.40
N ILE A 608 -21.50 16.65 3.37
CA ILE A 608 -21.76 15.35 2.73
C ILE A 608 -21.56 15.50 1.24
N THR A 609 -20.86 14.54 0.64
CA THR A 609 -20.78 14.39 -0.82
C THR A 609 -21.33 13.03 -1.26
N GLY A 610 -21.70 12.94 -2.53
CA GLY A 610 -22.14 11.69 -3.12
C GLY A 610 -22.70 11.87 -4.53
N SER A 611 -23.51 10.91 -4.95
CA SER A 611 -24.19 10.93 -6.25
C SER A 611 -25.71 10.91 -6.08
N THR A 612 -26.39 11.60 -7.00
CA THR A 612 -27.85 11.68 -7.05
C THR A 612 -28.31 11.52 -8.49
N ARG A 613 -29.41 10.77 -8.69
CA ARG A 613 -30.18 10.72 -9.94
C ARG A 613 -31.49 11.50 -9.85
N SER A 614 -31.73 12.12 -8.70
CA SER A 614 -32.97 12.82 -8.38
C SER A 614 -32.93 14.24 -8.89
N PHE A 615 -33.69 14.54 -9.95
CA PHE A 615 -33.82 15.92 -10.43
C PHE A 615 -34.48 16.87 -9.40
N ASP A 616 -35.14 16.31 -8.38
CA ASP A 616 -35.77 17.03 -7.27
C ASP A 616 -35.01 16.88 -5.95
N PHE A 617 -33.71 16.53 -6.01
CA PHE A 617 -32.84 16.50 -4.84
C PHE A 617 -32.92 17.81 -4.03
N PRO A 618 -32.94 17.76 -2.69
CA PRO A 618 -33.12 18.95 -1.87
C PRO A 618 -31.96 19.95 -1.99
N LEU A 619 -32.23 21.16 -2.51
CA LEU A 619 -31.23 22.21 -2.70
C LEU A 619 -31.40 23.39 -1.73
N GLN A 620 -30.29 24.03 -1.38
CA GLN A 620 -30.27 25.24 -0.55
C GLN A 620 -29.08 26.13 -0.89
N ASN A 621 -29.32 27.38 -1.29
CA ASN A 621 -28.26 28.30 -1.77
C ASN A 621 -27.29 27.66 -2.80
N PRO A 622 -27.79 26.95 -3.83
CA PRO A 622 -26.96 26.12 -4.70
C PRO A 622 -26.01 26.92 -5.61
N LEU A 623 -24.84 26.34 -5.91
CA LEU A 623 -23.96 26.74 -7.01
C LEU A 623 -24.59 26.40 -8.37
N GLN A 624 -25.12 25.18 -8.48
CA GLN A 624 -25.86 24.66 -9.62
C GLN A 624 -27.22 24.16 -9.15
N ASN A 625 -28.27 24.65 -9.81
CA ASN A 625 -29.66 24.43 -9.41
C ASN A 625 -30.46 23.58 -10.41
N PHE A 626 -29.77 22.84 -11.26
CA PHE A 626 -30.37 21.91 -12.19
C PHE A 626 -29.55 20.63 -12.19
N TYR A 627 -30.25 19.51 -12.24
CA TYR A 627 -29.69 18.19 -12.43
C TYR A 627 -29.30 17.99 -13.90
N GLY A 628 -28.07 17.53 -14.09
CA GLY A 628 -27.42 17.14 -15.31
C GLY A 628 -27.41 15.62 -15.51
N GLY A 629 -27.39 15.19 -16.77
CA GLY A 629 -27.01 13.83 -17.14
C GLY A 629 -27.85 12.72 -16.50
N ASP A 630 -27.17 11.61 -16.21
CA ASP A 630 -27.74 10.39 -15.60
C ASP A 630 -27.38 10.24 -14.11
N SER A 631 -26.43 11.03 -13.61
CA SER A 631 -26.11 11.20 -12.18
C SER A 631 -25.26 12.46 -12.05
N ASP A 632 -25.48 13.26 -11.01
CA ASP A 632 -24.65 14.42 -10.67
C ASP A 632 -24.05 14.26 -9.26
N ILE A 633 -22.95 14.96 -9.00
CA ILE A 633 -22.45 15.15 -7.64
C ILE A 633 -23.46 15.96 -6.85
N PHE A 634 -23.77 15.57 -5.62
CA PHE A 634 -24.36 16.51 -4.65
C PHE A 634 -23.34 16.87 -3.57
N ILE A 635 -23.32 18.14 -3.16
CA ILE A 635 -22.60 18.61 -1.97
C ILE A 635 -23.60 19.27 -1.04
N THR A 636 -23.75 18.76 0.18
CA THR A 636 -24.71 19.26 1.19
C THR A 636 -24.01 19.60 2.50
N LYS A 637 -24.39 20.73 3.10
CA LYS A 637 -24.07 21.11 4.48
C LYS A 637 -25.33 21.10 5.34
N LEU A 638 -25.39 20.24 6.34
CA LEU A 638 -26.47 20.15 7.33
C LEU A 638 -26.13 20.92 8.61
N ASN A 639 -27.15 21.50 9.24
CA ASN A 639 -27.00 22.09 10.57
C ASN A 639 -26.74 21.02 11.65
N PRO A 640 -26.28 21.40 12.85
CA PRO A 640 -25.89 20.44 13.88
C PRO A 640 -27.04 19.61 14.47
N GLU A 641 -28.28 20.08 14.27
CA GLU A 641 -29.50 19.39 14.66
C GLU A 641 -30.03 18.42 13.58
N GLY A 642 -29.46 18.42 12.37
CA GLY A 642 -29.90 17.59 11.24
C GLY A 642 -31.31 17.92 10.72
N SER A 643 -31.81 19.12 11.02
CA SER A 643 -33.18 19.57 10.70
C SER A 643 -33.26 20.46 9.46
N ASP A 644 -32.15 21.09 9.05
CA ASP A 644 -32.12 22.10 8.01
C ASP A 644 -30.83 22.02 7.18
N LEU A 645 -30.97 22.26 5.86
CA LEU A 645 -29.83 22.49 4.98
C LEU A 645 -29.30 23.92 5.17
N LEU A 646 -27.99 24.08 5.25
CA LEU A 646 -27.30 25.37 5.21
C LEU A 646 -26.80 25.69 3.80
N PHE A 647 -26.41 24.65 3.06
CA PHE A 647 -26.00 24.65 1.67
C PHE A 647 -26.34 23.30 1.06
N SER A 648 -26.79 23.26 -0.19
CA SER A 648 -26.92 22.05 -0.99
C SER A 648 -26.95 22.42 -2.48
N THR A 649 -26.13 21.75 -3.28
CA THR A 649 -25.95 21.99 -4.71
C THR A 649 -25.79 20.68 -5.47
N PHE A 650 -26.13 20.69 -6.75
CA PHE A 650 -25.55 19.76 -7.72
C PHE A 650 -24.15 20.24 -8.15
N TYR A 651 -23.37 19.34 -8.76
CA TYR A 651 -22.22 19.70 -9.58
C TYR A 651 -21.98 18.65 -10.68
N GLY A 652 -22.30 18.99 -11.92
CA GLY A 652 -22.18 18.07 -13.05
C GLY A 652 -22.80 18.58 -14.36
N ARG A 653 -22.78 17.78 -15.44
CA ARG A 653 -23.44 18.13 -16.72
C ARG A 653 -24.17 17.00 -17.44
N GLY A 654 -23.58 16.42 -18.48
CA GLY A 654 -24.26 15.49 -19.38
C GLY A 654 -23.81 14.06 -19.13
N ASP A 655 -22.60 13.94 -18.60
CA ASP A 655 -21.95 12.73 -18.16
C ASP A 655 -22.44 12.27 -16.78
N GLY A 656 -22.02 11.08 -16.36
CA GLY A 656 -22.26 10.60 -15.01
C GLY A 656 -21.19 11.16 -14.08
N ASP A 657 -21.60 12.01 -13.14
CA ASP A 657 -20.72 12.64 -12.17
C ASP A 657 -21.02 12.09 -10.75
N SER A 658 -19.98 11.72 -10.01
CA SER A 658 -20.09 11.17 -8.65
C SER A 658 -19.01 11.75 -7.75
N GLY A 659 -19.39 12.23 -6.56
CA GLY A 659 -18.46 12.61 -5.50
C GLY A 659 -18.10 11.40 -4.65
N SER A 660 -16.81 11.21 -4.39
CA SER A 660 -16.30 10.04 -3.66
C SER A 660 -15.69 10.41 -2.30
N GLY A 661 -14.96 11.52 -2.22
CA GLY A 661 -14.40 12.04 -0.97
C GLY A 661 -14.70 13.52 -0.75
N ILE A 662 -14.77 13.95 0.52
CA ILE A 662 -14.96 15.34 0.93
C ILE A 662 -14.05 15.72 2.09
N ALA A 663 -13.32 16.83 1.94
CA ALA A 663 -12.50 17.42 3.01
C ALA A 663 -12.88 18.88 3.26
N ILE A 664 -12.64 19.35 4.49
CA ILE A 664 -12.82 20.77 4.85
C ILE A 664 -11.56 21.34 5.49
N ASP A 665 -11.18 22.55 5.09
CA ASP A 665 -10.04 23.24 5.70
C ASP A 665 -10.44 24.08 6.93
N LEU A 666 -9.45 24.63 7.63
CA LEU A 666 -9.68 25.52 8.78
C LEU A 666 -10.41 26.82 8.43
N ALA A 667 -10.44 27.20 7.16
CA ALA A 667 -11.19 28.34 6.66
C ALA A 667 -12.66 27.99 6.32
N GLU A 668 -13.07 26.73 6.48
CA GLU A 668 -14.36 26.16 6.09
C GLU A 668 -14.60 26.18 4.57
N ASN A 669 -13.54 26.11 3.77
CA ASN A 669 -13.66 25.75 2.35
C ASN A 669 -13.88 24.23 2.22
N ILE A 670 -14.62 23.83 1.20
CA ILE A 670 -14.99 22.44 0.92
C ILE A 670 -14.17 21.96 -0.27
N TYR A 671 -13.60 20.77 -0.16
CA TYR A 671 -12.86 20.09 -1.21
C TYR A 671 -13.55 18.77 -1.53
N VAL A 672 -13.71 18.45 -2.80
CA VAL A 672 -14.35 17.20 -3.24
C VAL A 672 -13.50 16.54 -4.31
N SER A 673 -13.25 15.25 -4.17
CA SER A 673 -12.80 14.37 -5.25
C SER A 673 -13.93 13.49 -5.74
N GLY A 674 -13.74 12.89 -6.90
CA GLY A 674 -14.72 12.00 -7.48
C GLY A 674 -14.36 11.59 -8.90
N THR A 675 -15.39 11.27 -9.67
CA THR A 675 -15.27 10.79 -11.04
C THR A 675 -16.31 11.45 -11.93
N THR A 676 -15.91 11.78 -13.16
CA THR A 676 -16.81 12.19 -14.25
C THR A 676 -16.61 11.27 -15.45
N GLY A 677 -17.70 10.82 -16.07
CA GLY A 677 -17.56 9.98 -17.26
C GLY A 677 -18.83 9.29 -17.74
N THR A 678 -18.74 7.98 -17.91
CA THR A 678 -19.73 7.18 -18.64
C THR A 678 -21.13 7.42 -18.11
N ARG A 679 -22.06 7.77 -19.02
CA ARG A 679 -23.47 7.88 -18.67
C ARG A 679 -24.24 6.60 -19.04
N ILE A 680 -25.26 6.30 -18.25
CA ILE A 680 -26.16 5.15 -18.42
C ILE A 680 -27.55 5.67 -18.82
N LEU A 681 -27.82 5.75 -20.13
CA LEU A 681 -29.11 6.21 -20.64
C LEU A 681 -30.21 5.18 -20.35
N GLU A 682 -31.44 5.66 -20.08
CA GLU A 682 -32.66 4.86 -19.86
C GLU A 682 -32.70 3.59 -20.73
N GLY A 683 -32.40 2.42 -20.13
CA GLY A 683 -32.30 1.13 -20.82
C GLY A 683 -30.89 0.52 -20.93
N ASP A 684 -29.98 0.87 -20.02
CA ASP A 684 -28.68 0.20 -19.74
C ASP A 684 -27.61 0.28 -20.84
N ILE A 685 -27.74 1.23 -21.76
CA ILE A 685 -26.71 1.44 -22.77
C ILE A 685 -25.72 2.47 -22.24
N ALA A 686 -24.59 1.99 -21.74
CA ALA A 686 -23.41 2.82 -21.48
C ALA A 686 -23.01 3.54 -22.77
N THR A 687 -23.01 4.88 -22.74
CA THR A 687 -22.52 5.69 -23.85
C THR A 687 -21.23 6.38 -23.47
N SER A 688 -20.32 6.50 -24.43
CA SER A 688 -19.05 7.20 -24.24
C SER A 688 -19.25 8.60 -23.63
N PRO A 689 -18.38 9.02 -22.72
CA PRO A 689 -18.41 10.36 -22.13
C PRO A 689 -18.39 11.47 -23.18
N VAL A 690 -19.04 12.58 -22.87
CA VAL A 690 -18.98 13.82 -23.66
C VAL A 690 -17.81 14.70 -23.22
N GLY A 691 -17.30 14.50 -22.00
CA GLY A 691 -16.23 15.26 -21.39
C GLY A 691 -16.69 16.67 -21.01
N ASP A 692 -17.90 16.79 -20.45
CA ASP A 692 -18.56 18.09 -20.24
C ASP A 692 -18.67 18.57 -18.78
N PHE A 693 -17.95 17.91 -17.85
CA PHE A 693 -17.82 18.36 -16.47
C PHE A 693 -17.47 19.87 -16.38
N PRO A 694 -18.15 20.66 -15.52
CA PRO A 694 -17.89 22.10 -15.39
C PRO A 694 -16.51 22.45 -14.79
N ALA A 695 -15.42 22.29 -15.54
CA ALA A 695 -14.10 22.76 -15.10
C ALA A 695 -14.04 24.30 -15.01
N LEU A 696 -13.35 24.82 -13.98
CA LEU A 696 -13.11 26.24 -13.76
C LEU A 696 -11.77 26.43 -13.06
N SER A 697 -10.86 27.23 -13.63
CA SER A 697 -9.58 27.59 -12.99
C SER A 697 -8.78 26.38 -12.50
N GLY A 698 -8.95 25.22 -13.14
CA GLY A 698 -8.23 23.99 -12.83
C GLY A 698 -6.97 23.84 -13.69
N PHE A 699 -6.02 23.04 -13.22
CA PHE A 699 -4.81 22.67 -13.95
C PHE A 699 -5.13 21.87 -15.22
N GLN A 700 -6.21 21.08 -15.22
CA GLN A 700 -6.70 20.34 -16.38
C GLN A 700 -8.17 20.67 -16.64
N ASN A 701 -8.42 21.37 -17.75
CA ASN A 701 -9.75 21.86 -18.12
C ASN A 701 -10.45 21.02 -19.20
N PHE A 702 -9.86 19.88 -19.58
CA PHE A 702 -10.39 18.98 -20.60
C PHE A 702 -10.30 17.54 -20.12
N PHE A 703 -11.35 16.79 -20.44
CA PHE A 703 -11.42 15.34 -20.28
C PHE A 703 -10.26 14.66 -21.03
N GLY A 704 -9.49 13.84 -20.33
CA GLY A 704 -8.31 13.17 -20.80
C GLY A 704 -8.63 12.03 -21.76
N GLY A 705 -9.66 11.22 -21.46
CA GLY A 705 -10.01 10.08 -22.30
C GLY A 705 -10.73 8.94 -21.57
N GLY A 706 -10.66 7.74 -22.15
CA GLY A 706 -11.28 6.55 -21.56
C GLY A 706 -12.78 6.65 -21.28
N SER A 707 -13.19 5.95 -20.21
CA SER A 707 -14.58 5.88 -19.77
C SER A 707 -14.90 6.83 -18.61
N SER A 708 -13.87 7.39 -17.97
CA SER A 708 -13.96 8.36 -16.89
C SER A 708 -12.63 9.04 -16.62
N ASP A 709 -12.68 10.25 -16.06
CA ASP A 709 -11.53 10.94 -15.46
C ASP A 709 -11.85 11.14 -13.97
N ALA A 710 -10.82 11.20 -13.12
CA ALA A 710 -10.98 11.72 -11.77
C ALA A 710 -11.26 13.23 -11.82
N ILE A 711 -11.88 13.76 -10.76
CA ILE A 711 -12.10 15.20 -10.60
C ILE A 711 -11.62 15.67 -9.24
N VAL A 712 -11.26 16.95 -9.18
CA VAL A 712 -10.97 17.65 -7.94
C VAL A 712 -11.58 19.04 -8.00
N MET A 713 -12.30 19.44 -6.95
CA MET A 713 -12.93 20.74 -6.87
C MET A 713 -12.84 21.36 -5.47
N LYS A 714 -12.85 22.69 -5.44
CA LYS A 714 -12.89 23.49 -4.22
C LYS A 714 -14.04 24.48 -4.26
N ILE A 715 -14.84 24.51 -3.20
CA ILE A 715 -15.89 25.51 -2.94
C ILE A 715 -15.43 26.36 -1.75
N ASN A 716 -15.37 27.67 -1.94
CA ASN A 716 -15.01 28.60 -0.89
C ASN A 716 -16.11 28.67 0.17
N ARG A 717 -15.76 29.09 1.39
CA ARG A 717 -16.69 29.29 2.52
C ARG A 717 -17.95 30.09 2.18
N ASP A 718 -17.86 31.03 1.24
CA ASP A 718 -19.00 31.85 0.80
C ASP A 718 -19.91 31.14 -0.23
N ASN A 719 -19.71 29.83 -0.42
CA ASN A 719 -20.34 28.97 -1.40
C ASN A 719 -20.02 29.35 -2.85
N SER A 720 -18.97 30.13 -3.13
CA SER A 720 -18.48 30.35 -4.49
C SER A 720 -17.53 29.23 -4.91
N LEU A 721 -17.55 28.85 -6.19
CA LEU A 721 -16.60 27.88 -6.72
C LEU A 721 -15.20 28.52 -6.80
N GLY A 722 -14.23 27.91 -6.13
CA GLY A 722 -12.82 28.30 -6.20
C GLY A 722 -12.18 27.76 -7.47
N TYR A 723 -12.14 26.43 -7.60
CA TYR A 723 -11.72 25.74 -8.81
C TYR A 723 -12.45 24.40 -8.98
N ALA A 724 -12.44 23.88 -10.20
CA ALA A 724 -12.83 22.51 -10.55
C ALA A 724 -11.95 22.05 -11.72
N SER A 725 -11.33 20.88 -11.60
CA SER A 725 -10.39 20.33 -12.57
C SER A 725 -10.70 18.87 -12.82
N PHE A 726 -10.45 18.42 -14.05
CA PHE A 726 -10.23 17.00 -14.31
C PHE A 726 -8.86 16.59 -13.72
N LEU A 727 -8.64 15.29 -13.57
CA LEU A 727 -7.38 14.66 -13.24
C LEU A 727 -7.36 13.30 -13.94
N GLY A 728 -6.71 13.23 -15.09
CA GLY A 728 -6.81 12.01 -15.90
C GLY A 728 -5.98 12.01 -17.18
N GLY A 729 -5.76 10.81 -17.70
CA GLY A 729 -5.01 10.50 -18.91
C GLY A 729 -5.92 10.00 -20.03
N ASN A 730 -5.44 9.17 -20.94
CA ASN A 730 -6.19 8.72 -22.12
C ASN A 730 -7.16 7.55 -21.87
N SER A 731 -7.14 7.00 -20.66
CA SER A 731 -7.88 5.83 -20.20
C SER A 731 -8.80 6.21 -19.03
N SER A 732 -9.22 5.25 -18.20
CA SER A 732 -10.16 5.51 -17.11
C SER A 732 -9.44 5.84 -15.80
N GLU A 733 -9.88 6.89 -15.12
CA GLU A 733 -9.45 7.24 -13.77
C GLU A 733 -10.63 7.37 -12.80
N PHE A 734 -10.37 7.05 -11.53
CA PHE A 734 -11.32 7.15 -10.43
C PHE A 734 -10.70 7.91 -9.27
N GLY A 735 -11.24 9.07 -8.90
CA GLY A 735 -10.85 9.79 -7.70
C GLY A 735 -11.66 9.26 -6.51
N ASN A 736 -11.01 8.50 -5.64
CA ASN A 736 -11.71 7.76 -4.58
C ASN A 736 -11.81 8.56 -3.29
N ASP A 737 -10.79 9.34 -2.93
CA ASP A 737 -10.77 10.08 -1.67
C ASP A 737 -9.91 11.37 -1.77
N ILE A 738 -10.07 12.27 -0.79
CA ILE A 738 -9.40 13.58 -0.73
C ILE A 738 -9.08 14.00 0.71
N ALA A 739 -7.86 14.51 0.91
CA ALA A 739 -7.45 15.18 2.14
C ALA A 739 -7.00 16.62 1.84
N VAL A 740 -6.94 17.48 2.86
CA VAL A 740 -6.49 18.87 2.70
C VAL A 740 -5.52 19.28 3.80
N ASP A 741 -4.42 19.93 3.43
CA ASP A 741 -3.44 20.43 4.39
C ASP A 741 -3.83 21.80 4.99
N ASN A 742 -3.06 22.25 5.98
CA ASN A 742 -3.26 23.55 6.63
C ASN A 742 -3.01 24.77 5.72
N LEU A 743 -2.42 24.58 4.54
CA LEU A 743 -2.19 25.61 3.53
C LEU A 743 -3.31 25.65 2.47
N GLY A 744 -4.24 24.68 2.53
CA GLY A 744 -5.36 24.54 1.61
C GLY A 744 -5.03 23.79 0.33
N ASN A 745 -3.91 23.05 0.27
CA ASN A 745 -3.61 22.16 -0.84
C ASN A 745 -4.38 20.85 -0.68
N ALA A 746 -4.99 20.38 -1.77
CA ALA A 746 -5.78 19.15 -1.78
C ALA A 746 -4.91 17.97 -2.21
N TYR A 747 -5.06 16.84 -1.55
CA TYR A 747 -4.38 15.59 -1.85
C TYR A 747 -5.42 14.58 -2.26
N VAL A 748 -5.33 14.05 -3.47
CA VAL A 748 -6.32 13.15 -4.06
C VAL A 748 -5.66 11.81 -4.31
N THR A 749 -6.34 10.73 -3.91
CA THR A 749 -5.94 9.36 -4.26
C THR A 749 -7.02 8.70 -5.10
N GLY A 750 -6.62 7.66 -5.84
CA GLY A 750 -7.55 6.91 -6.66
C GLY A 750 -6.89 5.78 -7.43
N SER A 751 -7.52 5.35 -8.51
CA SER A 751 -6.91 4.46 -9.50
C SER A 751 -6.85 5.08 -10.90
N THR A 752 -5.84 4.69 -11.67
CA THR A 752 -5.61 5.14 -13.04
C THR A 752 -5.27 3.98 -13.96
N ALA A 753 -6.02 3.90 -15.06
CA ALA A 753 -5.75 2.98 -16.16
C ALA A 753 -4.92 3.63 -17.29
N SER A 754 -4.37 4.82 -17.04
CA SER A 754 -3.69 5.63 -18.06
C SER A 754 -2.16 5.53 -18.00
N VAL A 755 -1.58 5.13 -19.14
CA VAL A 755 -0.13 5.24 -19.44
C VAL A 755 0.41 6.66 -19.44
N ASN A 756 -0.49 7.64 -19.58
CA ASN A 756 -0.18 9.07 -19.66
C ASN A 756 -0.92 9.85 -18.58
N PHE A 757 -1.13 9.25 -17.41
CA PHE A 757 -1.66 9.97 -16.26
C PHE A 757 -0.82 11.24 -16.00
N PRO A 758 -1.40 12.37 -15.54
CA PRO A 758 -0.65 13.58 -15.28
C PRO A 758 0.31 13.38 -14.10
N ILE A 759 1.57 13.11 -14.40
CA ILE A 759 2.60 12.78 -13.43
C ILE A 759 3.64 13.92 -13.34
N ILE A 760 3.96 14.36 -12.12
CA ILE A 760 4.84 15.50 -11.82
C ILE A 760 5.61 15.19 -10.53
N ASN A 761 6.94 15.36 -10.55
CA ASN A 761 7.84 15.11 -9.41
C ASN A 761 7.70 13.66 -8.89
N GLU A 762 7.85 12.68 -9.80
CA GLU A 762 7.71 11.24 -9.53
C GLU A 762 8.60 10.75 -8.39
N PHE A 763 8.01 9.98 -7.48
CA PHE A 763 8.76 9.19 -6.49
C PHE A 763 9.24 7.84 -7.07
N GLN A 764 8.67 7.38 -8.19
CA GLN A 764 8.98 6.10 -8.84
C GLN A 764 9.04 6.29 -10.37
N GLN A 765 10.23 6.17 -10.97
CA GLN A 765 10.36 6.20 -12.43
C GLN A 765 10.04 4.84 -13.06
N GLY A 766 9.07 4.82 -13.98
CA GLY A 766 8.96 3.77 -15.00
C GLY A 766 8.26 2.44 -14.62
N VAL A 767 7.50 2.39 -13.53
CA VAL A 767 6.57 1.28 -13.22
C VAL A 767 5.20 1.88 -12.86
N GLY A 768 4.11 1.22 -13.28
CA GLY A 768 2.74 1.73 -13.08
C GLY A 768 2.27 2.72 -14.15
N LEU A 769 2.28 2.28 -15.41
CA LEU A 769 1.77 3.04 -16.57
C LEU A 769 0.28 2.71 -16.85
N GLY A 770 -0.51 2.42 -15.84
CA GLY A 770 -1.97 2.29 -15.91
C GLY A 770 -2.50 1.08 -16.67
N LEU A 771 -1.72 0.01 -16.88
CA LEU A 771 -2.33 -1.24 -17.37
C LEU A 771 -1.67 -2.45 -16.68
N PRO A 772 -2.32 -3.09 -15.69
CA PRO A 772 -3.67 -2.83 -15.15
C PRO A 772 -3.77 -1.54 -14.29
N ASP A 773 -4.92 -1.27 -13.66
CA ASP A 773 -5.16 -0.01 -12.93
C ASP A 773 -4.10 0.18 -11.82
N ASP A 774 -3.43 1.33 -11.76
CA ASP A 774 -2.47 1.68 -10.70
C ASP A 774 -3.08 2.66 -9.69
N VAL A 775 -2.56 2.74 -8.46
CA VAL A 775 -2.92 3.85 -7.55
C VAL A 775 -2.31 5.13 -8.09
N PHE A 776 -3.03 6.26 -8.03
CA PHE A 776 -2.41 7.58 -8.14
C PHE A 776 -2.54 8.35 -6.84
N VAL A 777 -1.56 9.23 -6.59
CA VAL A 777 -1.62 10.22 -5.52
C VAL A 777 -1.16 11.57 -6.05
N SER A 778 -2.03 12.58 -5.96
CA SER A 778 -1.80 13.90 -6.53
C SER A 778 -2.05 14.99 -5.50
N LYS A 779 -1.07 15.89 -5.31
CA LYS A 779 -1.25 17.13 -4.55
C LYS A 779 -1.54 18.28 -5.49
N VAL A 780 -2.71 18.87 -5.33
CA VAL A 780 -3.23 20.01 -6.07
C VAL A 780 -3.03 21.26 -5.21
N SER A 781 -2.37 22.27 -5.77
CA SER A 781 -2.15 23.54 -5.08
C SER A 781 -3.48 24.17 -4.64
N ASN A 782 -3.45 24.97 -3.58
CA ASN A 782 -4.62 25.71 -3.07
C ASN A 782 -5.31 26.61 -4.12
N SER A 783 -4.57 27.00 -5.17
CA SER A 783 -5.10 27.78 -6.29
C SER A 783 -5.88 26.94 -7.31
N GLY A 784 -5.63 25.63 -7.34
CA GLY A 784 -6.16 24.70 -8.33
C GLY A 784 -5.44 24.72 -9.68
N LEU A 785 -4.47 25.62 -9.88
CA LEU A 785 -3.87 25.89 -11.20
C LEU A 785 -2.72 24.94 -11.58
N PHE A 786 -2.16 24.20 -10.62
CA PHE A 786 -1.07 23.25 -10.85
C PHE A 786 -1.07 22.13 -9.80
N LEU A 787 -0.39 21.03 -10.15
CA LEU A 787 -0.07 19.91 -9.27
C LEU A 787 1.32 20.15 -8.66
N ASP A 788 1.42 20.10 -7.33
CA ASP A 788 2.68 20.20 -6.60
C ASP A 788 3.48 18.88 -6.73
N PHE A 789 2.77 17.76 -6.67
CA PHE A 789 3.27 16.45 -7.06
C PHE A 789 2.11 15.61 -7.59
N SER A 790 2.42 14.61 -8.39
CA SER A 790 1.49 13.59 -8.82
C SER A 790 2.30 12.37 -9.20
N ALA A 791 1.99 11.23 -8.61
CA ALA A 791 2.71 9.98 -8.81
C ALA A 791 1.75 8.80 -8.90
N THR A 792 2.19 7.72 -9.52
CA THR A 792 1.50 6.42 -9.49
C THR A 792 2.24 5.43 -8.60
N ILE A 793 1.50 4.49 -8.01
CA ILE A 793 2.00 3.42 -7.14
C ILE A 793 1.29 2.14 -7.57
N GLY A 794 2.05 1.17 -8.09
CA GLY A 794 1.47 -0.10 -8.52
C GLY A 794 2.46 -1.00 -9.26
N GLY A 795 1.95 -2.13 -9.73
CA GLY A 795 2.71 -3.24 -10.31
C GLY A 795 2.11 -3.76 -11.62
N VAL A 796 2.20 -5.05 -11.89
CA VAL A 796 1.59 -5.69 -13.08
C VAL A 796 0.13 -6.10 -12.89
N GLY A 797 -0.41 -5.89 -11.70
CA GLY A 797 -1.77 -6.19 -11.24
C GLY A 797 -2.67 -4.94 -11.17
N ASN A 798 -3.86 -5.09 -10.59
CA ASN A 798 -4.77 -3.99 -10.28
C ASN A 798 -4.56 -3.49 -8.86
N GLU A 799 -4.45 -2.18 -8.76
CA GLU A 799 -4.34 -1.42 -7.55
C GLU A 799 -5.43 -0.36 -7.46
N SER A 800 -5.86 -0.06 -6.25
CA SER A 800 -6.72 1.09 -6.01
C SER A 800 -6.41 1.73 -4.67
N GLY A 801 -6.13 3.03 -4.69
CA GLY A 801 -6.06 3.83 -3.47
C GLY A 801 -7.48 4.22 -3.06
N ASN A 802 -7.95 3.71 -1.93
CA ASN A 802 -9.33 3.87 -1.46
C ASN A 802 -9.49 5.01 -0.45
N GLY A 803 -8.45 5.32 0.33
CA GLY A 803 -8.49 6.38 1.34
C GLY A 803 -7.16 7.12 1.46
N ILE A 804 -7.21 8.41 1.81
CA ILE A 804 -6.04 9.27 1.98
C ILE A 804 -6.18 10.17 3.22
N VAL A 805 -5.11 10.32 3.98
CA VAL A 805 -5.07 11.22 5.14
C VAL A 805 -3.72 11.92 5.25
N ILE A 806 -3.73 13.11 5.87
CA ILE A 806 -2.52 13.90 6.13
C ILE A 806 -2.36 14.07 7.64
N ASP A 807 -1.17 13.78 8.15
CA ASP A 807 -0.87 13.96 9.57
C ASP A 807 -0.47 15.41 9.92
N PRO A 808 -0.38 15.76 11.22
CA PRO A 808 0.07 17.10 11.62
C PRO A 808 1.50 17.46 11.21
N ALA A 809 2.33 16.47 10.86
CA ALA A 809 3.69 16.66 10.35
C ALA A 809 3.73 16.82 8.82
N GLN A 810 2.56 16.80 8.15
CA GLN A 810 2.38 16.91 6.70
C GLN A 810 2.84 15.66 5.92
N ASN A 811 2.93 14.51 6.59
CA ASN A 811 3.06 13.22 5.91
C ASN A 811 1.71 12.81 5.34
N THR A 812 1.71 12.30 4.13
CA THR A 812 0.52 11.78 3.47
C THR A 812 0.49 10.26 3.61
N TYR A 813 -0.66 9.69 3.90
CA TYR A 813 -0.85 8.25 3.98
C TYR A 813 -1.98 7.83 3.06
N VAL A 814 -1.78 6.75 2.32
CA VAL A 814 -2.78 6.16 1.41
C VAL A 814 -3.01 4.72 1.80
N VAL A 815 -4.28 4.31 1.83
CA VAL A 815 -4.70 2.93 2.01
C VAL A 815 -5.40 2.43 0.75
N GLY A 816 -5.28 1.15 0.45
CA GLY A 816 -5.98 0.54 -0.66
C GLY A 816 -5.84 -0.98 -0.71
N PHE A 817 -5.95 -1.52 -1.92
CA PHE A 817 -5.59 -2.91 -2.21
C PHE A 817 -4.68 -2.99 -3.44
N SER A 818 -3.95 -4.09 -3.55
CA SER A 818 -3.19 -4.49 -4.73
C SER A 818 -3.37 -5.98 -4.97
N ASP A 819 -3.48 -6.43 -6.23
CA ASP A 819 -3.32 -7.84 -6.61
C ASP A 819 -1.98 -8.13 -7.33
N SER A 820 -1.09 -7.13 -7.36
CA SER A 820 0.24 -7.24 -7.93
C SER A 820 1.17 -8.08 -7.08
N ILE A 821 1.85 -9.03 -7.71
CA ILE A 821 2.97 -9.77 -7.13
C ILE A 821 4.22 -8.89 -6.94
N ASP A 822 4.28 -7.77 -7.65
CA ASP A 822 5.40 -6.82 -7.70
C ASP A 822 4.97 -5.42 -7.25
N PHE A 823 3.90 -5.32 -6.43
CA PHE A 823 3.51 -4.07 -5.81
C PHE A 823 4.75 -3.48 -5.10
N PRO A 824 5.02 -2.17 -5.20
CA PRO A 824 6.16 -1.55 -4.55
C PRO A 824 5.97 -1.59 -3.02
N VAL A 825 6.55 -2.63 -2.40
CA VAL A 825 6.57 -2.81 -0.95
C VAL A 825 7.95 -2.43 -0.40
N ILE A 826 7.96 -1.61 0.64
CA ILE A 826 9.16 -1.15 1.35
C ILE A 826 8.91 -1.46 2.84
N ASP A 827 9.68 -2.36 3.46
CA ASP A 827 9.44 -2.82 4.85
C ASP A 827 8.10 -3.58 5.06
N ALA A 828 7.80 -4.53 4.17
CA ALA A 828 6.62 -5.40 4.20
C ALA A 828 6.48 -6.21 5.50
N LEU A 829 5.26 -6.31 6.03
CA LEU A 829 4.97 -7.17 7.18
C LEU A 829 4.95 -8.68 6.89
N ASN A 830 4.97 -9.12 5.62
CA ASN A 830 5.22 -10.49 5.15
C ASN A 830 5.02 -10.56 3.62
N ASN A 831 5.63 -11.55 2.95
CA ASN A 831 5.29 -11.94 1.57
C ASN A 831 4.11 -12.92 1.62
N PHE A 832 2.95 -12.57 1.03
CA PHE A 832 1.81 -13.48 0.91
C PHE A 832 1.13 -13.39 -0.46
N GLY A 833 0.86 -14.57 -1.03
CA GLY A 833 -0.25 -14.88 -1.94
C GLY A 833 -0.22 -14.32 -3.37
N LEU A 834 -0.89 -15.04 -4.29
CA LEU A 834 -1.28 -14.53 -5.62
C LEU A 834 -2.62 -13.75 -5.58
N GLU A 835 -3.17 -13.50 -4.38
CA GLU A 835 -4.48 -12.86 -4.16
C GLU A 835 -4.35 -11.39 -3.72
N SER A 836 -5.46 -10.64 -3.72
CA SER A 836 -5.43 -9.19 -3.46
C SER A 836 -5.18 -8.88 -1.98
N ASN A 837 -4.17 -8.06 -1.69
CA ASN A 837 -3.76 -7.66 -0.35
C ASN A 837 -4.08 -6.19 -0.07
N ALA A 838 -4.45 -5.85 1.18
CA ALA A 838 -4.57 -4.46 1.58
C ALA A 838 -3.17 -3.86 1.74
N PHE A 839 -3.01 -2.56 1.43
CA PHE A 839 -1.73 -1.86 1.61
C PHE A 839 -1.90 -0.54 2.35
N VAL A 840 -0.81 -0.07 2.96
CA VAL A 840 -0.65 1.30 3.46
C VAL A 840 0.67 1.86 2.97
N ALA A 841 0.62 3.02 2.31
CA ALA A 841 1.78 3.74 1.82
C ALA A 841 1.90 5.10 2.52
N LYS A 842 3.08 5.41 3.06
CA LYS A 842 3.43 6.75 3.54
C LYS A 842 4.19 7.48 2.43
N ILE A 843 3.73 8.67 2.09
CA ILE A 843 4.32 9.54 1.06
C ILE A 843 4.82 10.79 1.77
N VAL A 844 6.14 10.92 1.85
CA VAL A 844 6.82 12.08 2.43
C VAL A 844 7.15 13.04 1.30
N SER A 845 6.58 14.24 1.33
CA SER A 845 6.89 15.26 0.33
C SER A 845 8.18 15.99 0.71
N ASP A 846 9.34 15.43 0.38
CA ASP A 846 10.61 16.13 0.63
C ASP A 846 10.93 17.25 -0.37
N VAL A 847 10.03 17.53 -1.32
CA VAL A 847 10.15 18.72 -2.17
C VAL A 847 9.34 19.87 -1.58
N MET A 848 9.75 20.35 -0.40
CA MET A 848 9.47 21.74 -0.04
C MET A 848 10.53 22.62 -0.70
N PRO A 849 10.14 23.65 -1.49
CA PRO A 849 11.08 24.73 -1.83
C PRO A 849 11.73 25.23 -0.55
N PRO A 850 13.03 25.56 -0.53
CA PRO A 850 13.71 26.04 0.66
C PRO A 850 12.87 27.11 1.35
N ALA A 851 12.79 27.12 2.69
CA ALA A 851 11.95 28.07 3.45
C ALA A 851 12.18 29.56 3.07
N ILE A 852 13.34 29.86 2.48
CA ILE A 852 13.74 31.15 1.91
C ILE A 852 12.88 31.54 0.68
N PHE A 853 12.54 30.58 -0.18
CA PHE A 853 11.72 30.79 -1.38
C PHE A 853 10.24 31.00 -1.03
N GLN A 854 9.74 30.28 -0.02
CA GLN A 854 8.36 30.42 0.49
C GLN A 854 8.08 31.83 1.02
N ASN A 855 9.03 32.45 1.75
CA ASN A 855 8.90 33.82 2.24
C ASN A 855 8.87 34.86 1.10
N PHE A 856 9.60 34.61 0.01
CA PHE A 856 9.61 35.49 -1.16
C PHE A 856 8.32 35.38 -1.97
N ILE A 857 7.83 34.17 -2.20
CA ILE A 857 6.52 33.95 -2.83
C ILE A 857 5.41 34.61 -1.99
N GLN A 858 5.42 34.41 -0.66
CA GLN A 858 4.48 35.07 0.25
C GLN A 858 4.54 36.60 0.12
N TYR A 859 5.73 37.18 0.04
CA TYR A 859 5.90 38.62 -0.17
C TYR A 859 5.31 39.10 -1.51
N LEU A 860 5.60 38.41 -2.62
CA LEU A 860 5.06 38.77 -3.94
C LEU A 860 3.52 38.71 -3.97
N THR A 861 2.94 37.68 -3.35
CA THR A 861 1.50 37.52 -3.19
C THR A 861 0.88 38.62 -2.34
N GLU A 862 1.48 38.96 -1.20
CA GLU A 862 1.01 40.05 -0.32
C GLU A 862 1.08 41.42 -1.00
N GLN A 863 2.10 41.66 -1.82
CA GLN A 863 2.30 42.92 -2.55
C GLN A 863 1.59 42.97 -3.92
N GLN A 864 0.96 41.87 -4.36
CA GLN A 864 0.35 41.73 -5.69
C GLN A 864 1.31 42.04 -6.85
N ILE A 865 2.59 41.68 -6.69
CA ILE A 865 3.62 41.89 -7.72
C ILE A 865 3.57 40.70 -8.68
N ASN A 866 3.39 40.97 -9.97
CA ASN A 866 3.39 39.92 -10.98
C ASN A 866 4.85 39.53 -11.31
N PRO A 867 5.23 38.23 -11.28
CA PRO A 867 6.58 37.79 -11.60
C PRO A 867 7.07 38.26 -12.98
N ILE A 868 6.15 38.49 -13.94
CA ILE A 868 6.52 39.04 -15.25
C ILE A 868 7.19 40.41 -15.17
N GLU A 869 6.87 41.22 -14.16
CA GLU A 869 7.46 42.55 -13.94
C GLU A 869 8.89 42.46 -13.39
N ILE A 870 9.29 41.29 -12.88
CA ILE A 870 10.64 41.00 -12.36
C ILE A 870 11.52 40.45 -13.48
N TYR A 871 10.98 39.58 -14.33
CA TYR A 871 11.75 38.89 -15.37
C TYR A 871 11.70 39.53 -16.74
N PHE A 872 11.03 40.68 -16.89
CA PHE A 872 11.00 41.46 -18.12
C PHE A 872 11.69 42.83 -17.95
N ASP A 873 12.73 43.07 -18.75
CA ASP A 873 13.43 44.37 -18.80
C ASP A 873 13.15 45.05 -20.13
N GLU A 874 12.37 46.15 -20.09
CA GLU A 874 11.97 46.93 -21.26
C GLU A 874 13.16 47.51 -22.03
N GLU A 875 14.20 48.01 -21.34
CA GLU A 875 15.36 48.62 -21.99
C GLU A 875 16.20 47.54 -22.67
N PHE A 876 16.52 46.46 -21.95
CA PHE A 876 17.20 45.30 -22.51
C PHE A 876 16.44 44.72 -23.71
N TYR A 877 15.12 44.55 -23.58
CA TYR A 877 14.30 43.94 -24.60
C TYR A 877 14.28 44.78 -25.89
N LEU A 878 14.11 46.10 -25.79
CA LEU A 878 14.10 46.98 -26.96
C LEU A 878 15.49 47.17 -27.59
N GLU A 879 16.57 47.16 -26.80
CA GLU A 879 17.93 47.24 -27.32
C GLU A 879 18.33 45.99 -28.11
N ASN A 880 17.95 44.80 -27.63
CA ASN A 880 18.24 43.54 -28.30
C ASN A 880 17.25 43.22 -29.43
N ASN A 881 16.09 43.88 -29.46
CA ASN A 881 15.06 43.71 -30.47
C ASN A 881 14.76 45.03 -31.21
N VAL A 882 15.73 45.47 -32.03
CA VAL A 882 15.69 46.77 -32.75
C VAL A 882 14.47 46.90 -33.69
N ASP A 883 13.91 45.80 -34.17
CA ASP A 883 12.66 45.77 -34.92
C ASP A 883 11.44 46.13 -34.03
N VAL A 884 11.37 45.57 -32.82
CA VAL A 884 10.33 45.87 -31.82
C VAL A 884 10.43 47.33 -31.37
N ALA A 885 11.63 47.86 -31.15
CA ALA A 885 11.82 49.28 -30.83
C ALA A 885 11.21 50.20 -31.90
N ARG A 886 11.25 49.81 -33.19
CA ARG A 886 10.57 50.55 -34.26
C ARG A 886 9.06 50.35 -34.24
N PHE A 887 8.55 49.18 -33.87
CA PHE A 887 7.11 48.94 -33.75
C PHE A 887 6.50 49.78 -32.62
N VAL A 888 7.17 49.84 -31.46
CA VAL A 888 6.79 50.70 -30.34
C VAL A 888 6.84 52.17 -30.73
N GLN A 889 7.93 52.63 -31.37
CA GLN A 889 8.06 54.02 -31.83
C GLN A 889 6.97 54.43 -32.84
N ASN A 890 6.51 53.50 -33.67
CA ASN A 890 5.44 53.73 -34.64
C ASN A 890 4.03 53.50 -34.06
N GLY A 891 3.91 53.14 -32.77
CA GLY A 891 2.65 52.93 -32.07
C GLY A 891 1.90 51.65 -32.46
N LEU A 892 2.60 50.64 -32.98
CA LEU A 892 2.03 49.31 -33.25
C LEU A 892 1.87 48.48 -31.97
N PHE A 893 2.75 48.68 -30.99
CA PHE A 893 2.65 48.16 -29.64
C PHE A 893 2.82 49.31 -28.65
N THR A 894 2.25 49.16 -27.47
CA THR A 894 2.26 50.17 -26.41
C THR A 894 3.66 50.33 -25.82
N ASN A 895 4.36 49.22 -25.63
CA ASN A 895 5.73 49.10 -25.14
C ASN A 895 6.32 47.73 -25.56
N GLY A 896 7.56 47.46 -25.20
CA GLY A 896 8.24 46.19 -25.42
C GLY A 896 7.55 45.02 -24.70
N LEU A 897 7.07 45.23 -23.48
CA LEU A 897 6.32 44.22 -22.71
C LEU A 897 5.05 43.76 -23.46
N ASP A 898 4.27 44.70 -23.99
CA ASP A 898 3.07 44.46 -24.80
C ASP A 898 3.41 43.64 -26.06
N HIS A 899 4.53 43.93 -26.71
CA HIS A 899 5.02 43.07 -27.80
C HIS A 899 5.43 41.69 -27.29
N PHE A 900 6.14 41.61 -26.18
CA PHE A 900 6.70 40.37 -25.66
C PHE A 900 5.60 39.37 -25.27
N ILE A 901 4.62 39.83 -24.48
CA ILE A 901 3.46 39.02 -24.07
C ILE A 901 2.68 38.51 -25.28
N ASN A 902 2.43 39.37 -26.26
CA ASN A 902 1.57 38.98 -27.39
C ASN A 902 2.31 38.23 -28.51
N GLN A 903 3.63 38.37 -28.62
CA GLN A 903 4.39 37.85 -29.76
C GLN A 903 5.80 37.40 -29.41
N GLY A 904 6.51 38.13 -28.56
CA GLY A 904 7.93 37.90 -28.32
C GLY A 904 8.26 36.57 -27.64
N GLN A 905 7.46 36.16 -26.65
CA GLN A 905 7.65 34.89 -25.95
C GLN A 905 7.51 33.70 -26.92
N PHE A 906 6.53 33.75 -27.84
CA PHE A 906 6.32 32.71 -28.86
C PHE A 906 7.37 32.68 -29.97
N GLN A 907 8.28 33.65 -29.97
CA GLN A 907 9.37 33.77 -30.94
C GLN A 907 10.73 33.41 -30.33
N GLY A 908 10.77 32.93 -29.08
CA GLY A 908 12.01 32.64 -28.37
C GLY A 908 12.85 33.89 -28.08
N ARG A 909 12.23 35.08 -27.99
CA ARG A 909 12.96 36.32 -27.70
C ARG A 909 13.23 36.40 -26.21
N LYS A 910 14.47 36.69 -25.81
CA LYS A 910 14.82 36.82 -24.39
C LYS A 910 14.17 38.07 -23.77
N PRO A 911 13.37 37.94 -22.69
CA PRO A 911 12.70 39.07 -22.05
C PRO A 911 13.64 39.95 -21.21
N SER A 912 14.69 39.36 -20.66
CA SER A 912 15.69 40.03 -19.82
C SER A 912 17.00 39.23 -19.84
N LEU A 913 17.99 39.66 -19.06
CA LEU A 913 19.17 38.85 -18.74
C LEU A 913 18.85 37.70 -17.78
N LEU A 914 17.72 37.76 -17.08
CA LEU A 914 17.35 36.83 -16.00
C LEU A 914 16.65 35.57 -16.50
N PHE A 915 16.27 35.50 -17.78
CA PHE A 915 15.58 34.34 -18.33
C PHE A 915 15.96 34.06 -19.79
N ASP A 916 16.26 32.79 -20.07
CA ASP A 916 16.50 32.27 -21.41
C ASP A 916 15.65 31.03 -21.66
N GLU A 917 14.64 31.17 -22.52
CA GLU A 917 13.67 30.10 -22.78
C GLU A 917 14.30 28.84 -23.36
N THR A 918 15.31 28.98 -24.23
CA THR A 918 15.94 27.80 -24.85
C THR A 918 16.68 26.99 -23.80
N THR A 919 17.36 27.65 -22.88
CA THR A 919 18.07 27.04 -21.75
C THR A 919 17.06 26.42 -20.79
N TYR A 920 16.01 27.17 -20.45
CA TYR A 920 14.94 26.72 -19.57
C TYR A 920 14.25 25.43 -20.07
N LEU A 921 13.94 25.33 -21.37
CA LEU A 921 13.33 24.14 -21.96
C LEU A 921 14.31 22.95 -22.10
N ILE A 922 15.60 23.20 -22.29
CA ILE A 922 16.62 22.14 -22.30
C ILE A 922 16.76 21.52 -20.89
N GLU A 923 16.69 22.36 -19.87
CA GLU A 923 16.85 21.96 -18.46
C GLU A 923 15.57 21.38 -17.88
N ASN A 924 14.42 21.66 -18.51
CA ASN A 924 13.12 21.12 -18.13
C ASN A 924 12.46 20.37 -19.32
N PRO A 925 12.91 19.14 -19.64
CA PRO A 925 12.43 18.41 -20.82
C PRO A 925 10.92 18.14 -20.81
N GLY A 926 10.32 17.89 -19.65
CA GLY A 926 8.86 17.72 -19.51
C GLY A 926 8.09 19.00 -19.83
N VAL A 927 8.67 20.17 -19.55
CA VAL A 927 8.10 21.46 -19.95
C VAL A 927 8.21 21.66 -21.45
N ALA A 928 9.31 21.23 -22.07
CA ALA A 928 9.46 21.27 -23.52
C ALA A 928 8.37 20.44 -24.22
N GLU A 929 8.09 19.24 -23.71
CA GLU A 929 6.99 18.41 -24.19
C GLU A 929 5.61 19.05 -23.96
N ALA A 930 5.38 19.66 -22.79
CA ALA A 930 4.15 20.37 -22.47
C ALA A 930 3.91 21.59 -23.40
N VAL A 931 4.96 22.32 -23.75
CA VAL A 931 4.89 23.42 -24.73
C VAL A 931 4.64 22.88 -26.15
N ASP A 932 5.31 21.80 -26.55
CA ASP A 932 5.08 21.15 -27.86
C ASP A 932 3.64 20.62 -28.02
N ASN A 933 3.06 20.16 -26.91
CA ASN A 933 1.66 19.70 -26.82
C ASN A 933 0.64 20.83 -26.61
N ASN A 934 1.08 22.10 -26.59
CA ASN A 934 0.25 23.29 -26.35
C ASN A 934 -0.46 23.34 -24.99
N VAL A 935 0.11 22.69 -23.97
CA VAL A 935 -0.33 22.82 -22.57
C VAL A 935 0.04 24.20 -22.03
N PHE A 936 1.24 24.68 -22.35
CA PHE A 936 1.71 26.05 -22.09
C PHE A 936 2.00 26.77 -23.40
N ASN A 937 1.80 28.09 -23.44
CA ASN A 937 1.95 28.84 -24.67
C ASN A 937 3.44 29.07 -25.04
N SER A 938 4.35 29.01 -24.06
CA SER A 938 5.80 29.11 -24.24
C SER A 938 6.51 28.56 -22.98
N GLY A 939 7.82 28.34 -23.04
CA GLY A 939 8.61 28.00 -21.85
C GLY A 939 8.64 29.14 -20.83
N PHE A 940 8.57 30.40 -21.28
CA PHE A 940 8.42 31.56 -20.39
C PHE A 940 7.03 31.60 -19.72
N ASP A 941 5.99 31.21 -20.45
CA ASP A 941 4.62 31.11 -19.93
C ASP A 941 4.53 30.02 -18.85
N HIS A 942 5.16 28.87 -19.08
CA HIS A 942 5.33 27.86 -18.03
C HIS A 942 6.11 28.43 -16.85
N PHE A 943 7.27 29.05 -17.09
CA PHE A 943 8.11 29.58 -16.02
C PHE A 943 7.35 30.58 -15.14
N ILE A 944 6.74 31.61 -15.71
CA ILE A 944 6.08 32.66 -14.91
C ILE A 944 4.86 32.14 -14.14
N ASN A 945 4.14 31.15 -14.67
CA ASN A 945 2.91 30.66 -14.04
C ASN A 945 3.13 29.45 -13.13
N VAL A 946 4.20 28.68 -13.35
CA VAL A 946 4.42 27.37 -12.72
C VAL A 946 5.89 27.22 -12.32
N GLY A 947 6.81 27.21 -13.29
CA GLY A 947 8.22 26.89 -13.04
C GLY A 947 8.99 27.83 -12.09
N PHE A 948 8.56 29.08 -11.99
CA PHE A 948 9.04 30.05 -11.02
C PHE A 948 8.67 29.58 -9.62
N PHE A 949 7.42 29.20 -9.38
CA PHE A 949 6.94 28.73 -8.07
C PHE A 949 7.50 27.36 -7.67
N GLU A 950 7.89 26.54 -8.66
CA GLU A 950 8.54 25.24 -8.47
C GLU A 950 10.07 25.32 -8.29
N GLY A 951 10.69 26.49 -8.43
CA GLY A 951 12.16 26.63 -8.37
C GLY A 951 12.92 26.00 -9.56
N ARG A 952 12.22 25.69 -10.66
CA ARG A 952 12.74 24.96 -11.85
C ARG A 952 13.71 25.74 -12.74
N ASP A 953 14.06 26.96 -12.32
CA ASP A 953 15.16 27.73 -12.89
C ASP A 953 16.15 28.06 -11.77
N GLU A 954 16.95 27.07 -11.34
CA GLU A 954 18.12 27.32 -10.48
C GLU A 954 19.18 28.19 -11.19
N LYS A 955 18.99 28.48 -12.49
CA LYS A 955 19.87 29.25 -13.36
C LYS A 955 19.28 30.61 -13.71
N ALA A 956 19.05 31.39 -12.65
CA ALA A 956 19.39 32.82 -12.65
C ALA A 956 20.89 33.02 -12.97
N THR A 957 21.37 32.64 -14.16
CA THR A 957 22.78 32.75 -14.60
C THR A 957 23.22 34.19 -14.89
N ALA A 958 22.34 35.16 -14.63
CA ALA A 958 22.69 36.58 -14.53
C ALA A 958 22.90 37.09 -13.09
N PHE A 959 22.59 36.28 -12.07
CA PHE A 959 22.77 36.64 -10.67
C PHE A 959 23.56 35.56 -9.91
N ASP A 960 24.82 35.84 -9.62
CA ASP A 960 25.65 35.05 -8.71
C ASP A 960 25.61 35.73 -7.33
N GLU A 961 24.87 35.13 -6.39
CA GLU A 961 24.71 35.69 -5.05
C GLU A 961 26.04 35.82 -4.31
N ARG A 962 26.97 34.86 -4.50
CA ARG A 962 28.29 34.92 -3.88
C ARG A 962 29.09 36.08 -4.46
N PHE A 963 29.07 36.25 -5.78
CA PHE A 963 29.67 37.41 -6.44
C PHE A 963 29.03 38.71 -5.98
N TYR A 964 27.71 38.76 -5.88
CA TYR A 964 26.97 39.96 -5.53
C TYR A 964 27.24 40.39 -4.10
N LEU A 965 27.18 39.47 -3.13
CA LEU A 965 27.48 39.75 -1.73
C LEU A 965 28.97 40.08 -1.52
N ALA A 966 29.87 39.40 -2.23
CA ALA A 966 31.30 39.72 -2.22
C ALA A 966 31.59 41.11 -2.82
N SER A 967 30.87 41.49 -3.87
CA SER A 967 30.98 42.79 -4.54
C SER A 967 30.27 43.91 -3.78
N ASN A 968 29.34 43.56 -2.88
CA ASN A 968 28.53 44.51 -2.11
C ASN A 968 28.58 44.21 -0.59
N PRO A 969 29.71 44.47 0.10
CA PRO A 969 29.89 44.09 1.51
C PRO A 969 28.89 44.70 2.48
N ALA A 970 28.32 45.87 2.17
CA ALA A 970 27.27 46.47 2.99
C ALA A 970 25.94 45.72 2.87
N VAL A 971 25.69 45.08 1.73
CA VAL A 971 24.54 44.20 1.52
C VAL A 971 24.77 42.87 2.20
N ALA A 972 25.97 42.30 2.10
CA ALA A 972 26.34 41.09 2.84
C ALA A 972 26.13 41.28 4.36
N LEU A 973 26.54 42.43 4.91
CA LEU A 973 26.30 42.76 6.31
C LEU A 973 24.81 42.99 6.63
N ALA A 974 24.04 43.54 5.69
CA ALA A 974 22.61 43.72 5.85
C ALA A 974 21.87 42.38 5.84
N VAL A 975 22.33 41.43 5.02
CA VAL A 975 21.83 40.05 4.98
C VAL A 975 22.20 39.29 6.26
N GLU A 976 23.44 39.41 6.72
CA GLU A 976 23.91 38.81 7.99
C GLU A 976 23.17 39.36 9.23
N ASN A 977 22.51 40.52 9.13
CA ASN A 977 21.74 41.14 10.21
C ASN A 977 20.22 41.12 9.95
N ASP A 978 19.73 40.25 9.06
CA ASP A 978 18.31 40.06 8.75
C ASP A 978 17.59 41.35 8.28
N VAL A 979 18.32 42.29 7.68
CA VAL A 979 17.74 43.49 7.07
C VAL A 979 17.22 43.19 5.66
N PHE A 980 17.87 42.26 4.96
CA PHE A 980 17.42 41.62 3.73
C PHE A 980 17.61 40.12 3.89
N ASN A 981 16.70 39.31 3.39
CA ASN A 981 16.74 37.84 3.50
C ASN A 981 17.80 37.22 2.57
N SER A 982 18.16 37.90 1.48
CA SER A 982 19.22 37.45 0.57
C SER A 982 19.88 38.62 -0.19
N GLY A 983 21.04 38.35 -0.78
CA GLY A 983 21.67 39.24 -1.74
C GLY A 983 20.82 39.40 -2.99
N PHE A 984 20.08 38.36 -3.39
CA PHE A 984 19.12 38.41 -4.49
C PHE A 984 17.96 39.35 -4.20
N GLU A 985 17.37 39.28 -3.01
CA GLU A 985 16.30 40.19 -2.60
C GLU A 985 16.77 41.65 -2.66
N HIS A 986 17.95 41.95 -2.10
CA HIS A 986 18.51 43.29 -2.22
C HIS A 986 18.75 43.67 -3.68
N PHE A 987 19.25 42.75 -4.50
CA PHE A 987 19.53 43.01 -5.91
C PHE A 987 18.28 43.40 -6.69
N ILE A 988 17.19 42.67 -6.51
CA ILE A 988 15.89 42.95 -7.14
C ILE A 988 15.26 44.22 -6.59
N LEU A 989 15.31 44.45 -5.28
CA LEU A 989 14.67 45.62 -4.66
C LEU A 989 15.43 46.94 -4.89
N PHE A 990 16.77 46.88 -4.97
CA PHE A 990 17.63 48.07 -5.00
C PHE A 990 18.80 47.96 -5.96
N GLY A 991 19.43 46.79 -6.05
CA GLY A 991 20.68 46.61 -6.76
C GLY A 991 20.63 46.92 -8.26
N GLU A 992 19.58 46.51 -8.94
CA GLU A 992 19.38 46.74 -10.37
C GLU A 992 19.19 48.24 -10.67
N ALA A 993 18.30 48.91 -9.92
CA ALA A 993 18.08 50.35 -10.05
C ALA A 993 19.33 51.18 -9.72
N GLU A 994 20.23 50.63 -8.91
CA GLU A 994 21.53 51.23 -8.58
C GLU A 994 22.64 50.87 -9.59
N GLY A 995 22.35 50.06 -10.61
CA GLY A 995 23.29 49.65 -11.66
C GLY A 995 24.38 48.69 -11.17
N ARG A 996 24.11 47.90 -10.14
CA ARG A 996 25.05 46.90 -9.61
C ARG A 996 25.02 45.66 -10.50
N SER A 997 26.16 45.00 -10.70
CA SER A 997 26.23 43.75 -11.49
C SER A 997 25.75 42.60 -10.62
N GLY A 998 24.83 41.79 -11.13
CA GLY A 998 24.35 40.57 -10.48
C GLY A 998 25.36 39.42 -10.58
N ASN A 999 26.24 39.44 -11.58
CA ASN A 999 27.26 38.42 -11.87
C ASN A 999 28.60 39.01 -12.33
#